data_AF-A0A363RNP1-F1
#
_entry.id   AF-A0A363RNP1-F1
#
_cell.length_a   1.000
_cell.length_b   1.000
_cell.length_c   1.000
_cell.angle_alpha   90.00
_cell.angle_beta   90.00
_cell.angle_gamma   90.00
#
_symmetry.space_group_name_H-M   'P 1'
#
loop_
_entity.id
_entity.type
_entity.pdbx_description
1 polymer ?
#
loop_
_entity_poly.entity_id
_entity_poly.type
_entity_poly.pdbx_seq_one_letter_code
_entity_poly.pdbx_strand_id
1 'polypeptide(L)'
;MAKIGVASLVTWGAMAGIAAAAGAAVPAGQAEQVFKVPALEQPAGVPFEFVRTKSMEAGLAIQPVAIDLGEWTGLKSAPEMPVHIIGASRAVQQAQSAAQTAQLLQWQPSAKGGTVAALSVRSGGAQGLRLGLVVEQLPGSAMLRLYTDHQPAAVFEIAGQRVMQTLQANRDAGDHSEAGRTWWTPSSSGEQVSLEIELPPGTAPEQLKVSLPQVMHIYENLSLPLGTEESDAAQEDAKAMPLGNPVECHLDVNCFSQLETERKGVARMAYVTERMADGSYYYGLCTGSLLNDAQGSRTPYFLTAAHCMSTQTLASALETDWFYTSTRCSSNSLSPSSVNLRNGAQLLYSSANPDVTLLKLNDTPPAGAVFLGWDSSIVPNSTSVAGVHHPDGGLQKISFGTMSSRYDCSLDSKSVFCTSAPSSGNYYYVQWTLGLTQPGSSGSPLFNNGAVTGVLTGASEASCRANAGGAYSFYPSLNSVMPALRKWLVDAGGTQTPVAGRMPVYRFYNTQNGTHFFTASAQERDAVIQGNPNYQYENIGFYASTQTAAAPNAVYRFYNNNSGSHFYTINADERAFVIANYPQFSVEGTAWYARQAQGEGSVPMYRFYNTLTGAHFYTTNPSERDFVVATYPQFNFEGVGYYVWGSQ
;
A
#
# COMPACT_ATOMS: atom_id res chain seq x y z
N MET A 1 -34.48 -6.61 -68.40
CA MET A 1 -35.84 -6.53 -67.84
C MET A 1 -35.88 -7.39 -66.58
N ALA A 2 -36.47 -6.86 -65.49
CA ALA A 2 -37.02 -7.56 -64.30
C ALA A 2 -36.13 -8.62 -63.59
N LYS A 3 -35.62 -8.37 -62.37
CA LYS A 3 -36.26 -8.49 -61.03
C LYS A 3 -36.19 -9.91 -60.40
N ILE A 4 -35.66 -9.92 -59.16
CA ILE A 4 -35.97 -10.78 -57.98
C ILE A 4 -35.37 -12.21 -58.00
N GLY A 5 -34.39 -12.54 -57.15
CA GLY A 5 -34.51 -13.08 -55.77
C GLY A 5 -33.63 -14.36 -55.73
N VAL A 6 -32.93 -14.81 -54.68
CA VAL A 6 -33.37 -15.24 -53.33
C VAL A 6 -32.12 -15.77 -52.58
N ALA A 7 -32.15 -15.67 -51.24
CA ALA A 7 -31.46 -16.47 -50.21
C ALA A 7 -29.95 -16.31 -49.96
N SER A 8 -29.62 -15.61 -48.87
CA SER A 8 -28.40 -15.81 -48.10
C SER A 8 -28.64 -16.88 -47.03
N LEU A 9 -27.84 -17.94 -47.08
CA LEU A 9 -27.72 -18.97 -46.04
C LEU A 9 -26.94 -18.42 -44.84
N VAL A 10 -27.49 -18.66 -43.66
CA VAL A 10 -26.86 -18.43 -42.36
C VAL A 10 -25.86 -19.57 -42.10
N THR A 11 -24.60 -19.24 -41.81
CA THR A 11 -23.71 -20.09 -41.02
C THR A 11 -23.07 -19.27 -39.91
N TRP A 12 -23.18 -19.81 -38.70
CA TRP A 12 -22.58 -19.28 -37.48
C TRP A 12 -21.07 -19.58 -37.45
N GLY A 13 -20.28 -18.58 -37.11
CA GLY A 13 -18.87 -18.72 -36.78
C GLY A 13 -18.49 -17.68 -35.74
N ALA A 14 -18.56 -18.06 -34.47
CA ALA A 14 -18.06 -17.25 -33.36
C ALA A 14 -16.53 -17.23 -33.40
N MET A 15 -15.94 -16.04 -33.46
CA MET A 15 -14.54 -15.82 -33.05
C MET A 15 -14.50 -14.69 -32.04
N ALA A 16 -14.12 -15.07 -30.82
CA ALA A 16 -13.72 -14.15 -29.76
C ALA A 16 -12.41 -13.46 -30.17
N GLY A 17 -12.47 -12.16 -30.44
CA GLY A 17 -11.30 -11.33 -30.65
C GLY A 17 -10.82 -10.74 -29.33
N ILE A 18 -9.67 -11.20 -28.85
CA ILE A 18 -8.87 -10.52 -27.83
C ILE A 18 -8.32 -9.24 -28.46
N ALA A 19 -8.85 -8.08 -28.06
CA ALA A 19 -8.31 -6.80 -28.47
C ALA A 19 -7.05 -6.50 -27.63
N ALA A 20 -5.89 -6.80 -28.19
CA ALA A 20 -4.64 -6.19 -27.76
C ALA A 20 -4.69 -4.70 -28.09
N ALA A 21 -4.70 -3.84 -27.07
CA ALA A 21 -4.55 -2.41 -27.27
C ALA A 21 -3.12 -2.13 -27.77
N ALA A 22 -2.97 -1.96 -29.09
CA ALA A 22 -1.75 -1.49 -29.70
C ALA A 22 -1.43 -0.08 -29.18
N GLY A 23 -0.21 0.10 -28.66
CA GLY A 23 0.29 1.39 -28.20
C GLY A 23 0.23 2.44 -29.30
N ALA A 24 -0.42 3.57 -29.02
CA ALA A 24 -0.38 4.73 -29.89
C ALA A 24 1.01 5.36 -29.82
N ALA A 25 1.70 5.43 -30.95
CA ALA A 25 2.94 6.21 -31.10
C ALA A 25 2.65 7.70 -30.86
N VAL A 26 3.46 8.33 -30.01
CA VAL A 26 3.39 9.78 -29.74
C VAL A 26 3.88 10.54 -30.99
N PRO A 27 3.13 11.53 -31.50
CA PRO A 27 3.58 12.33 -32.64
C PRO A 27 4.77 13.23 -32.25
N ALA A 28 5.80 13.24 -33.10
CA ALA A 28 6.97 14.09 -32.94
C ALA A 28 6.62 15.57 -33.17
N GLY A 29 6.99 16.46 -32.23
CA GLY A 29 6.99 17.91 -32.49
C GLY A 29 6.60 18.86 -31.36
N GLN A 30 6.32 18.40 -30.13
CA GLN A 30 6.19 19.32 -28.99
C GLN A 30 7.54 19.48 -28.29
N ALA A 31 8.02 20.71 -28.13
CA ALA A 31 9.15 21.00 -27.26
C ALA A 31 8.87 20.40 -25.87
N GLU A 32 9.79 19.58 -25.38
CA GLU A 32 9.63 18.87 -24.12
C GLU A 32 9.44 19.88 -22.98
N GLN A 33 8.24 19.92 -22.39
CA GLN A 33 7.96 20.87 -21.31
C GLN A 33 8.77 20.46 -20.08
N VAL A 34 9.63 21.36 -19.64
CA VAL A 34 10.45 21.19 -18.44
C VAL A 34 9.65 21.68 -17.23
N PHE A 35 9.58 20.85 -16.20
CA PHE A 35 8.91 21.14 -14.95
C PHE A 35 9.88 21.02 -13.79
N LYS A 36 9.71 21.89 -12.79
CA LYS A 36 10.48 21.89 -11.55
C LYS A 36 9.55 22.09 -10.39
N VAL A 37 9.66 21.23 -9.38
CA VAL A 37 8.87 21.31 -8.16
C VAL A 37 9.84 21.30 -6.97
N PRO A 38 9.74 22.25 -6.03
CA PRO A 38 10.59 22.26 -4.84
C PRO A 38 10.17 21.16 -3.86
N ALA A 39 11.08 20.76 -2.98
CA ALA A 39 10.76 19.86 -1.89
C ALA A 39 9.86 20.55 -0.85
N LEU A 40 9.06 19.76 -0.13
CA LEU A 40 8.36 20.22 1.07
C LEU A 40 8.41 19.17 2.17
N GLU A 41 8.48 19.63 3.42
CA GLU A 41 8.49 18.75 4.58
C GLU A 41 7.07 18.49 5.09
N GLN A 42 6.84 17.25 5.53
CA GLN A 42 5.63 16.84 6.21
C GLN A 42 5.58 17.48 7.60
N PRO A 43 4.54 18.26 7.95
CA PRO A 43 4.52 19.02 9.19
C PRO A 43 4.48 18.13 10.43
N ALA A 44 4.88 18.69 11.57
CA ALA A 44 4.70 18.06 12.87
C ALA A 44 3.20 17.92 13.20
N GLY A 45 2.84 16.87 13.93
CA GLY A 45 1.46 16.66 14.40
C GLY A 45 0.48 16.20 13.31
N VAL A 46 0.97 15.75 12.14
CA VAL A 46 0.11 15.12 11.14
C VAL A 46 -0.53 13.86 11.75
N PRO A 47 -1.86 13.77 11.74
CA PRO A 47 -2.53 12.56 12.17
C PRO A 47 -2.15 11.39 11.26
N PHE A 48 -1.84 10.25 11.86
CA PHE A 48 -1.61 9.03 11.11
C PHE A 48 -2.97 8.54 10.61
N GLU A 49 -3.12 8.40 9.29
CA GLU A 49 -4.39 7.95 8.71
C GLU A 49 -4.74 6.49 9.02
N PHE A 50 -3.80 5.68 9.57
CA PHE A 50 -4.01 4.25 9.77
C PHE A 50 -3.45 3.71 11.09
N VAL A 51 -3.98 2.53 11.43
CA VAL A 51 -3.97 1.91 12.76
C VAL A 51 -2.56 1.79 13.34
N ARG A 52 -2.32 2.48 14.45
CA ARG A 52 -1.13 2.27 15.27
C ARG A 52 -1.22 0.93 15.98
N THR A 53 -0.09 0.26 16.18
CA THR A 53 0.05 -0.81 17.17
C THR A 53 -0.48 -0.30 18.51
N LYS A 54 -1.46 -0.99 19.08
CA LYS A 54 -2.05 -0.64 20.38
C LYS A 54 -1.49 -1.54 21.45
N SER A 55 -1.46 -1.03 22.68
CA SER A 55 -1.30 -1.87 23.86
C SER A 55 -2.64 -2.54 24.17
N MET A 56 -2.67 -3.85 24.36
CA MET A 56 -3.83 -4.51 24.97
C MET A 56 -3.75 -4.37 26.50
N GLU A 57 -4.63 -3.56 27.10
CA GLU A 57 -4.67 -3.36 28.57
C GLU A 57 -5.13 -4.62 29.34
N ALA A 58 -5.96 -5.45 28.72
CA ALA A 58 -6.32 -6.77 29.20
C ALA A 58 -5.62 -7.80 28.31
N GLY A 59 -4.87 -8.74 28.88
CA GLY A 59 -4.14 -9.76 28.12
C GLY A 59 -5.03 -10.55 27.14
N LEU A 60 -4.39 -11.35 26.27
CA LEU A 60 -5.06 -12.14 25.24
C LEU A 60 -6.31 -12.87 25.78
N ALA A 61 -7.46 -12.58 25.18
CA ALA A 61 -8.75 -13.06 25.65
C ALA A 61 -8.92 -14.58 25.46
N ILE A 62 -8.15 -15.18 24.55
CA ILE A 62 -8.23 -16.59 24.18
C ILE A 62 -6.83 -17.17 23.89
N GLN A 63 -6.71 -18.50 24.02
CA GLN A 63 -5.53 -19.25 23.62
C GLN A 63 -5.65 -19.64 22.14
N PRO A 64 -4.68 -19.27 21.27
CA PRO A 64 -4.70 -19.66 19.87
C PRO A 64 -4.53 -21.17 19.65
N VAL A 65 -5.17 -21.71 18.62
CA VAL A 65 -4.87 -23.06 18.14
C VAL A 65 -3.55 -23.04 17.39
N ALA A 66 -2.58 -23.82 17.87
CA ALA A 66 -1.22 -23.82 17.35
C ALA A 66 -1.06 -24.68 16.08
N ILE A 67 -0.41 -24.11 15.08
CA ILE A 67 0.06 -24.77 13.87
C ILE A 67 1.58 -24.63 13.84
N ASP A 68 2.27 -25.73 14.12
CA ASP A 68 3.74 -25.77 14.03
C ASP A 68 4.16 -26.37 12.69
N LEU A 69 4.91 -25.60 11.90
CA LEU A 69 5.43 -26.03 10.62
C LEU A 69 6.79 -26.76 10.75
N GLY A 70 7.41 -26.75 11.93
CA GLY A 70 8.75 -27.24 12.22
C GLY A 70 9.85 -26.29 11.73
N GLU A 71 11.11 -26.73 11.86
CA GLU A 71 12.27 -25.97 11.37
C GLU A 71 12.23 -25.78 9.86
N TRP A 72 12.67 -24.62 9.39
CA TRP A 72 12.82 -24.36 7.96
C TRP A 72 13.99 -25.17 7.38
N THR A 73 13.70 -25.97 6.36
CA THR A 73 14.69 -26.81 5.67
C THR A 73 14.93 -26.39 4.22
N GLY A 74 14.23 -25.36 3.74
CA GLY A 74 14.41 -24.83 2.39
C GLY A 74 15.72 -24.06 2.26
N LEU A 75 16.16 -23.85 1.02
CA LEU A 75 17.33 -23.02 0.77
C LEU A 75 17.04 -21.56 1.17
N LYS A 76 17.95 -20.96 1.94
CA LYS A 76 17.97 -19.50 2.20
C LYS A 76 18.68 -18.76 1.05
N SER A 77 18.33 -19.13 -0.18
CA SER A 77 18.86 -18.54 -1.40
C SER A 77 17.72 -18.38 -2.39
N ALA A 78 17.61 -17.20 -2.99
CA ALA A 78 16.60 -16.96 -4.00
C ALA A 78 17.03 -17.51 -5.36
N PRO A 79 16.06 -17.75 -6.27
CA PRO A 79 16.37 -17.73 -7.70
C PRO A 79 17.04 -16.41 -8.07
N GLU A 80 17.88 -16.40 -9.11
CA GLU A 80 18.46 -15.16 -9.67
C GLU A 80 17.35 -14.17 -10.03
N MET A 81 17.14 -13.21 -9.13
CA MET A 81 16.13 -12.16 -9.22
C MET A 81 16.88 -10.83 -9.12
N PRO A 82 16.44 -9.78 -9.85
CA PRO A 82 17.10 -8.48 -9.83
C PRO A 82 16.89 -7.69 -8.52
N VAL A 83 16.34 -8.32 -7.49
CA VAL A 83 15.97 -7.71 -6.20
C VAL A 83 16.57 -8.51 -5.05
N HIS A 84 16.82 -7.86 -3.92
CA HIS A 84 17.33 -8.56 -2.74
C HIS A 84 16.20 -9.34 -2.08
N ILE A 85 16.39 -10.64 -1.89
CA ILE A 85 15.35 -11.54 -1.34
C ILE A 85 15.77 -12.00 0.05
N ILE A 86 14.83 -11.84 0.99
CA ILE A 86 15.06 -12.09 2.42
C ILE A 86 14.05 -13.08 3.01
N GLY A 87 13.22 -13.71 2.19
CA GLY A 87 12.23 -14.67 2.65
C GLY A 87 11.56 -15.45 1.53
N ALA A 88 10.94 -16.57 1.87
CA ALA A 88 10.14 -17.36 0.96
C ALA A 88 8.87 -17.91 1.62
N SER A 89 7.86 -18.16 0.79
CA SER A 89 6.61 -18.76 1.21
C SER A 89 6.80 -20.20 1.68
N ARG A 90 6.10 -20.57 2.75
CA ARG A 90 6.00 -21.93 3.29
C ARG A 90 4.54 -22.34 3.34
N ALA A 91 4.22 -23.52 2.81
CA ALA A 91 2.87 -24.05 2.85
C ALA A 91 2.41 -24.40 4.27
N VAL A 92 1.13 -24.17 4.55
CA VAL A 92 0.45 -24.53 5.80
C VAL A 92 -0.61 -25.58 5.46
N GLN A 93 -0.25 -26.85 5.51
CA GLN A 93 -1.10 -27.94 5.00
C GLN A 93 -2.43 -28.09 5.77
N GLN A 94 -2.42 -27.72 7.04
CA GLN A 94 -3.55 -27.79 7.95
C GLN A 94 -4.65 -26.76 7.64
N ALA A 95 -4.34 -25.70 6.88
CA ALA A 95 -5.24 -24.56 6.63
C ALA A 95 -5.32 -24.16 5.14
N GLN A 96 -5.09 -25.11 4.22
CA GLN A 96 -5.09 -24.86 2.77
C GLN A 96 -6.44 -24.34 2.23
N SER A 97 -7.55 -24.78 2.81
CA SER A 97 -8.90 -24.41 2.39
C SER A 97 -9.69 -23.70 3.49
N ALA A 98 -10.75 -22.99 3.10
CA ALA A 98 -11.65 -22.34 4.04
C ALA A 98 -12.31 -23.34 5.01
N ALA A 99 -12.64 -24.53 4.53
CA ALA A 99 -13.23 -25.59 5.36
C ALA A 99 -12.24 -26.11 6.42
N GLN A 100 -10.98 -26.34 6.04
CA GLN A 100 -9.95 -26.78 6.99
C GLN A 100 -9.66 -25.69 8.03
N THR A 101 -9.55 -24.44 7.59
CA THR A 101 -9.32 -23.31 8.49
C THR A 101 -10.48 -23.12 9.47
N ALA A 102 -11.73 -23.26 9.00
CA ALA A 102 -12.91 -23.21 9.85
C ALA A 102 -12.92 -24.30 10.93
N GLN A 103 -12.39 -25.50 10.65
CA GLN A 103 -12.25 -26.57 11.64
C GLN A 103 -11.20 -26.26 12.72
N LEU A 104 -10.21 -25.44 12.42
CA LEU A 104 -9.19 -24.99 13.37
C LEU A 104 -9.67 -23.84 14.25
N LEU A 105 -10.59 -23.00 13.76
CA LEU A 105 -11.11 -21.85 14.49
C LEU A 105 -12.08 -22.30 15.61
N GLN A 106 -11.54 -22.39 16.83
CA GLN A 106 -12.33 -22.69 18.04
C GLN A 106 -12.98 -21.42 18.59
N TRP A 107 -14.22 -21.16 18.15
CA TRP A 107 -14.99 -19.98 18.53
C TRP A 107 -15.40 -19.96 20.00
N GLN A 108 -15.19 -18.82 20.65
CA GLN A 108 -15.59 -18.54 22.02
C GLN A 108 -16.37 -17.21 22.08
N PRO A 109 -17.24 -16.99 23.09
CA PRO A 109 -17.89 -15.69 23.27
C PRO A 109 -16.87 -14.57 23.46
N SER A 110 -17.04 -13.44 22.76
CA SER A 110 -16.19 -12.25 22.94
C SER A 110 -16.74 -11.33 24.03
N ALA A 111 -15.87 -10.51 24.63
CA ALA A 111 -16.27 -9.51 25.63
C ALA A 111 -17.27 -8.47 25.09
N LYS A 112 -17.36 -8.34 23.77
CA LYS A 112 -18.25 -7.41 23.06
C LYS A 112 -19.58 -8.06 22.65
N GLY A 113 -19.86 -9.28 23.12
CA GLY A 113 -21.07 -10.04 22.80
C GLY A 113 -21.03 -10.76 21.44
N GLY A 114 -19.88 -10.73 20.76
CA GLY A 114 -19.63 -11.44 19.52
C GLY A 114 -19.02 -12.82 19.76
N THR A 115 -18.28 -13.31 18.78
CA THR A 115 -17.45 -14.52 18.90
C THR A 115 -16.02 -14.22 18.50
N VAL A 116 -15.07 -14.93 19.08
CA VAL A 116 -13.64 -14.76 18.81
C VAL A 116 -12.95 -16.12 18.70
N ALA A 117 -12.02 -16.25 17.77
CA ALA A 117 -11.18 -17.43 17.58
C ALA A 117 -9.77 -16.97 17.18
N ALA A 118 -8.75 -17.77 17.50
CA ALA A 118 -7.36 -17.44 17.15
C ALA A 118 -6.58 -18.66 16.68
N LEU A 119 -5.66 -18.43 15.75
CA LEU A 119 -4.67 -19.38 15.25
C LEU A 119 -3.28 -18.81 15.49
N SER A 120 -2.32 -19.62 15.93
CA SER A 120 -0.91 -19.24 15.96
C SER A 120 -0.12 -20.12 15.01
N VAL A 121 0.69 -19.51 14.15
CA VAL A 121 1.56 -20.25 13.23
C VAL A 121 3.01 -20.05 13.65
N ARG A 122 3.72 -21.16 13.88
CA ARG A 122 5.17 -21.18 14.11
C ARG A 122 5.89 -21.71 12.87
N SER A 123 6.91 -21.00 12.42
CA SER A 123 7.82 -21.45 11.36
C SER A 123 9.24 -21.38 11.91
N GLY A 124 9.77 -22.52 12.37
CA GLY A 124 11.02 -22.60 13.11
C GLY A 124 12.18 -21.94 12.38
N GLY A 125 12.92 -21.09 13.09
CA GLY A 125 14.07 -20.35 12.57
C GLY A 125 13.75 -19.09 11.75
N ALA A 126 12.49 -18.66 11.71
CA ALA A 126 12.13 -17.39 11.06
C ALA A 126 12.51 -16.19 11.95
N GLN A 127 13.07 -15.15 11.34
CA GLN A 127 13.29 -13.85 11.99
C GLN A 127 12.05 -12.95 11.94
N GLY A 128 11.10 -13.31 11.09
CA GLY A 128 9.79 -12.68 11.02
C GLY A 128 8.82 -13.48 10.18
N LEU A 129 7.53 -13.17 10.32
CA LEU A 129 6.45 -13.81 9.60
C LEU A 129 5.45 -12.83 9.02
N ARG A 130 4.89 -13.22 7.86
CA ARG A 130 3.61 -12.70 7.34
C ARG A 130 2.68 -13.88 7.06
N LEU A 131 1.41 -13.76 7.41
CA LEU A 131 0.39 -14.74 7.06
C LEU A 131 -0.22 -14.36 5.72
N GLY A 132 -0.34 -15.31 4.79
CA GLY A 132 -1.03 -15.13 3.52
C GLY A 132 -2.47 -15.63 3.64
N LEU A 133 -3.40 -14.75 4.03
CA LEU A 133 -4.80 -15.11 4.23
C LEU A 133 -5.58 -14.94 2.92
N VAL A 134 -6.04 -16.04 2.32
CA VAL A 134 -6.94 -15.99 1.15
C VAL A 134 -8.35 -15.73 1.65
N VAL A 135 -8.97 -14.65 1.20
CA VAL A 135 -10.31 -14.24 1.64
C VAL A 135 -11.34 -14.54 0.55
N GLU A 136 -12.23 -15.49 0.83
CA GLU A 136 -13.41 -15.75 0.01
C GLU A 136 -14.63 -14.97 0.53
N GLN A 137 -14.76 -14.87 1.84
CA GLN A 137 -15.83 -14.14 2.52
C GLN A 137 -15.33 -13.65 3.88
N LEU A 138 -15.38 -12.34 4.12
CA LEU A 138 -15.01 -11.72 5.41
C LEU A 138 -16.07 -10.67 5.77
N PRO A 139 -16.79 -10.83 6.89
CA PRO A 139 -17.68 -9.79 7.38
C PRO A 139 -16.91 -8.48 7.58
N GLY A 140 -17.39 -7.36 7.02
CA GLY A 140 -16.68 -6.07 7.06
C GLY A 140 -16.46 -5.55 8.49
N SER A 141 -17.40 -5.84 9.38
CA SER A 141 -17.36 -5.51 10.81
C SER A 141 -16.57 -6.49 11.67
N ALA A 142 -15.94 -7.52 11.08
CA ALA A 142 -14.97 -8.35 11.79
C ALA A 142 -13.75 -7.52 12.20
N MET A 143 -13.09 -7.91 13.29
CA MET A 143 -11.80 -7.35 13.70
C MET A 143 -10.73 -8.44 13.64
N LEU A 144 -9.63 -8.15 12.96
CA LEU A 144 -8.48 -9.02 12.91
C LEU A 144 -7.38 -8.40 13.76
N ARG A 145 -6.75 -9.22 14.61
CA ARG A 145 -5.63 -8.82 15.45
C ARG A 145 -4.43 -9.70 15.22
N LEU A 146 -3.26 -9.09 15.20
CA LEU A 146 -1.98 -9.78 15.06
C LEU A 146 -1.08 -9.42 16.24
N TYR A 147 -0.48 -10.45 16.82
CA TYR A 147 0.46 -10.33 17.92
C TYR A 147 1.45 -11.49 17.92
N THR A 148 2.58 -11.28 18.60
CA THR A 148 3.63 -12.29 18.76
C THR A 148 3.69 -12.74 20.22
N ASP A 149 4.34 -13.86 20.45
CA ASP A 149 4.57 -14.45 21.78
C ASP A 149 5.49 -13.58 22.67
N HIS A 150 6.47 -12.91 22.08
CA HIS A 150 7.44 -12.05 22.77
C HIS A 150 6.97 -10.59 22.94
N GLN A 151 5.96 -10.15 22.18
CA GLN A 151 5.31 -8.85 22.36
C GLN A 151 3.77 -8.97 22.33
N PRO A 152 3.17 -9.74 23.25
CA PRO A 152 1.72 -10.01 23.22
C PRO A 152 0.87 -8.76 23.51
N ALA A 153 1.46 -7.74 24.13
CA ALA A 153 0.80 -6.47 24.37
C ALA A 153 0.77 -5.57 23.11
N ALA A 154 1.71 -5.76 22.17
CA ALA A 154 1.83 -4.91 20.98
C ALA A 154 0.98 -5.49 19.84
N VAL A 155 -0.25 -5.02 19.74
CA VAL A 155 -1.25 -5.62 18.84
C VAL A 155 -1.52 -4.73 17.65
N PHE A 156 -1.37 -5.30 16.46
CA PHE A 156 -1.86 -4.69 15.22
C PHE A 156 -3.33 -5.08 15.04
N GLU A 157 -4.20 -4.09 14.89
CA GLU A 157 -5.63 -4.29 14.66
C GLU A 157 -6.02 -3.80 13.26
N ILE A 158 -6.91 -4.53 12.59
CA ILE A 158 -7.46 -4.12 11.30
C ILE A 158 -8.91 -4.59 11.16
N ALA A 159 -9.80 -3.67 10.76
CA ALA A 159 -11.18 -4.01 10.45
C ALA A 159 -11.25 -4.85 9.17
N GLY A 160 -12.15 -5.83 9.13
CA GLY A 160 -12.39 -6.69 7.98
C GLY A 160 -12.72 -5.89 6.72
N GLN A 161 -13.42 -4.77 6.87
CA GLN A 161 -13.70 -3.85 5.76
C GLN A 161 -12.43 -3.36 5.08
N ARG A 162 -11.39 -3.03 5.86
CA ARG A 162 -10.14 -2.52 5.29
C ARG A 162 -9.44 -3.60 4.48
N VAL A 163 -9.43 -4.83 4.99
CA VAL A 163 -8.93 -6.00 4.23
C VAL A 163 -9.72 -6.14 2.92
N MET A 164 -11.05 -6.10 2.99
CA MET A 164 -11.90 -6.19 1.81
C MET A 164 -11.69 -5.06 0.80
N GLN A 165 -11.46 -3.82 1.24
CA GLN A 165 -11.12 -2.69 0.36
C GLN A 165 -9.78 -2.89 -0.36
N THR A 166 -8.77 -3.42 0.34
CA THR A 166 -7.48 -3.75 -0.28
C THR A 166 -7.65 -4.81 -1.38
N LEU A 167 -8.40 -5.88 -1.10
CA LEU A 167 -8.66 -6.95 -2.08
C LEU A 167 -9.58 -6.49 -3.21
N GLN A 168 -10.49 -5.55 -2.92
CA GLN A 168 -11.32 -4.89 -3.92
C GLN A 168 -10.46 -4.11 -4.91
N ALA A 169 -9.46 -3.36 -4.45
CA ALA A 169 -8.55 -2.61 -5.32
C ALA A 169 -7.77 -3.54 -6.27
N ASN A 170 -7.33 -4.70 -5.79
CA ASN A 170 -6.70 -5.73 -6.63
C ASN A 170 -7.65 -6.21 -7.73
N ARG A 171 -8.91 -6.48 -7.36
CA ARG A 171 -9.93 -6.92 -8.31
C ARG A 171 -10.29 -5.85 -9.34
N ASP A 172 -10.41 -4.60 -8.92
CA ASP A 172 -10.70 -3.48 -9.81
C ASP A 172 -9.54 -3.20 -10.78
N ALA A 173 -8.31 -3.57 -10.40
CA ALA A 173 -7.14 -3.60 -11.28
C ALA A 173 -7.09 -4.86 -12.20
N GLY A 174 -8.08 -5.75 -12.11
CA GLY A 174 -8.24 -6.92 -12.98
C GLY A 174 -7.69 -8.24 -12.41
N ASP A 175 -7.18 -8.26 -11.18
CA ASP A 175 -6.67 -9.49 -10.57
C ASP A 175 -7.78 -10.26 -9.83
N HIS A 176 -8.29 -11.29 -10.50
CA HIS A 176 -9.28 -12.23 -9.94
C HIS A 176 -8.65 -13.55 -9.43
N SER A 177 -7.32 -13.63 -9.38
CA SER A 177 -6.60 -14.83 -8.97
C SER A 177 -6.65 -15.05 -7.45
N GLU A 178 -6.06 -16.13 -6.97
CA GLU A 178 -5.82 -16.32 -5.53
C GLU A 178 -4.90 -15.23 -4.95
N ALA A 179 -3.89 -14.77 -5.69
CA ALA A 179 -3.00 -13.70 -5.26
C ALA A 179 -3.78 -12.39 -5.02
N GLY A 180 -4.66 -12.01 -5.95
CA GLY A 180 -5.54 -10.84 -5.81
C GLY A 180 -6.51 -10.93 -4.62
N ARG A 181 -6.85 -12.15 -4.17
CA ARG A 181 -7.68 -12.43 -3.00
C ARG A 181 -6.88 -12.68 -1.70
N THR A 182 -5.55 -12.65 -1.77
CA THR A 182 -4.68 -12.91 -0.62
C THR A 182 -4.36 -11.59 0.07
N TRP A 183 -4.74 -11.48 1.34
CA TRP A 183 -4.25 -10.43 2.22
C TRP A 183 -3.01 -10.93 2.95
N TRP A 184 -1.87 -10.30 2.65
CA TRP A 184 -0.65 -10.50 3.41
C TRP A 184 -0.67 -9.62 4.64
N THR A 185 -0.65 -10.23 5.83
CA THR A 185 -0.56 -9.48 7.08
C THR A 185 0.70 -8.61 7.10
N PRO A 186 0.77 -7.56 7.94
CA PRO A 186 2.04 -6.92 8.21
C PRO A 186 3.11 -7.88 8.71
N SER A 187 4.37 -7.54 8.48
CA SER A 187 5.52 -8.23 9.03
C SER A 187 5.52 -8.18 10.56
N SER A 188 5.77 -9.35 11.15
CA SER A 188 5.99 -9.55 12.58
C SER A 188 7.43 -9.98 12.80
N SER A 189 7.97 -9.73 13.99
CA SER A 189 9.25 -10.28 14.42
C SER A 189 9.08 -11.72 14.92
N GLY A 190 10.18 -12.48 14.92
CA GLY A 190 10.25 -13.82 15.50
C GLY A 190 9.58 -14.93 14.67
N GLU A 191 9.59 -16.13 15.23
CA GLU A 191 9.18 -17.35 14.52
C GLU A 191 7.70 -17.70 14.68
N GLN A 192 6.95 -16.94 15.47
CA GLN A 192 5.54 -17.18 15.74
C GLN A 192 4.72 -15.90 15.63
N VAL A 193 3.62 -15.99 14.90
CA VAL A 193 2.58 -14.94 14.82
C VAL A 193 1.21 -15.56 15.07
N SER A 194 0.39 -14.84 15.84
CA SER A 194 -0.98 -15.22 16.11
C SER A 194 -1.94 -14.29 15.39
N LEU A 195 -2.93 -14.88 14.73
CA LEU A 195 -4.08 -14.19 14.13
C LEU A 195 -5.31 -14.48 14.98
N GLU A 196 -5.86 -13.45 15.60
CA GLU A 196 -7.16 -13.48 16.25
C GLU A 196 -8.20 -12.83 15.33
N ILE A 197 -9.37 -13.45 15.24
CA ILE A 197 -10.51 -12.97 14.46
C ILE A 197 -11.70 -12.86 15.41
N GLU A 198 -12.20 -11.64 15.59
CA GLU A 198 -13.42 -11.35 16.34
C GLU A 198 -14.55 -10.99 15.38
N LEU A 199 -15.64 -11.76 15.40
CA LEU A 199 -16.88 -11.47 14.69
C LEU A 199 -17.85 -10.73 15.61
N PRO A 200 -18.59 -9.73 15.11
CA PRO A 200 -19.49 -8.95 15.94
C PRO A 200 -20.75 -9.74 16.32
N PRO A 201 -21.50 -9.27 17.34
CA PRO A 201 -22.76 -9.89 17.77
C PRO A 201 -23.71 -10.18 16.60
N GLY A 202 -24.29 -11.38 16.59
CA GLY A 202 -25.25 -11.80 15.56
C GLY A 202 -24.64 -12.24 14.22
N THR A 203 -23.30 -12.27 14.10
CA THR A 203 -22.61 -12.82 12.94
C THR A 203 -22.31 -14.30 13.17
N ALA A 204 -22.86 -15.16 12.32
CA ALA A 204 -22.62 -16.59 12.41
C ALA A 204 -21.20 -16.92 11.89
N PRO A 205 -20.40 -17.76 12.58
CA PRO A 205 -19.05 -18.14 12.15
C PRO A 205 -18.93 -18.65 10.71
N GLU A 206 -19.98 -19.27 10.18
CA GLU A 206 -20.04 -19.81 8.81
C GLU A 206 -20.03 -18.72 7.73
N GLN A 207 -20.22 -17.46 8.11
CA GLN A 207 -20.09 -16.30 7.22
C GLN A 207 -18.63 -15.91 6.99
N LEU A 208 -17.69 -16.42 7.80
CA LEU A 208 -16.26 -16.28 7.58
C LEU A 208 -15.76 -17.44 6.72
N LYS A 209 -15.24 -17.13 5.53
CA LYS A 209 -14.56 -18.09 4.65
C LYS A 209 -13.20 -17.55 4.28
N VAL A 210 -12.21 -17.98 5.04
CA VAL A 210 -10.80 -17.61 4.86
C VAL A 210 -9.94 -18.87 4.91
N SER A 211 -8.90 -18.93 4.10
CA SER A 211 -7.86 -19.96 4.24
C SER A 211 -6.51 -19.33 4.52
N LEU A 212 -5.63 -20.08 5.17
CA LEU A 212 -4.25 -19.70 5.43
C LEU A 212 -3.33 -20.73 4.77
N PRO A 213 -3.24 -20.77 3.42
CA PRO A 213 -2.49 -21.81 2.73
C PRO A 213 -0.97 -21.65 2.87
N GLN A 214 -0.49 -20.47 3.26
CA GLN A 214 0.93 -20.19 3.34
C GLN A 214 1.28 -19.07 4.31
N VAL A 215 2.53 -19.10 4.76
CA VAL A 215 3.19 -17.99 5.48
C VAL A 215 4.42 -17.54 4.70
N MET A 216 4.81 -16.29 4.82
CA MET A 216 6.12 -15.81 4.41
C MET A 216 7.10 -16.05 5.56
N HIS A 217 8.06 -16.95 5.37
CA HIS A 217 9.17 -17.15 6.30
C HIS A 217 10.27 -16.14 5.96
N ILE A 218 10.54 -15.21 6.86
CA ILE A 218 11.58 -14.19 6.68
C ILE A 218 12.87 -14.68 7.32
N TYR A 219 13.95 -14.77 6.55
CA TYR A 219 15.27 -15.24 6.96
C TYR A 219 16.06 -14.20 7.75
N GLU A 220 15.78 -12.93 7.52
CA GLU A 220 16.56 -11.81 8.03
C GLU A 220 15.74 -10.95 9.00
N ASN A 221 16.38 -10.46 10.06
CA ASN A 221 15.73 -9.62 11.04
C ASN A 221 15.63 -8.17 10.54
N LEU A 222 14.42 -7.78 10.13
CA LEU A 222 14.14 -6.46 9.60
C LEU A 222 14.25 -5.32 10.62
N SER A 223 14.24 -5.65 11.92
CA SER A 223 14.40 -4.70 13.02
C SER A 223 15.88 -4.38 13.31
N LEU A 224 16.79 -5.18 12.77
CA LEU A 224 18.22 -4.96 12.82
C LEU A 224 18.74 -4.59 11.42
N PRO A 225 19.86 -3.87 11.30
CA PRO A 225 20.52 -3.69 10.01
C PRO A 225 20.86 -5.05 9.40
N LEU A 226 20.51 -5.25 8.13
CA LEU A 226 20.81 -6.50 7.43
C LEU A 226 22.32 -6.75 7.42
N GLY A 227 22.69 -8.00 7.72
CA GLY A 227 24.07 -8.37 8.02
C GLY A 227 24.55 -7.92 9.39
N THR A 228 23.70 -7.94 10.44
CA THR A 228 24.10 -7.86 11.86
C THR A 228 23.97 -9.17 12.65
N GLU A 229 23.49 -10.23 12.02
CA GLU A 229 23.34 -11.53 12.69
C GLU A 229 24.62 -12.36 12.57
N GLU A 230 25.31 -12.53 13.70
CA GLU A 230 26.20 -13.64 13.95
C GLU A 230 25.34 -14.92 13.86
N SER A 231 25.31 -15.56 12.70
CA SER A 231 24.70 -16.88 12.56
C SER A 231 25.72 -17.96 12.92
N ASP A 232 25.48 -18.65 14.02
CA ASP A 232 26.20 -19.85 14.48
C ASP A 232 25.98 -21.09 13.56
N ALA A 233 25.68 -20.91 12.27
CA ALA A 233 25.40 -22.02 11.36
C ALA A 233 25.75 -21.72 9.89
N ALA A 234 27.01 -21.35 9.62
CA ALA A 234 27.59 -21.39 8.27
C ALA A 234 29.12 -21.58 8.29
N GLN A 235 29.62 -22.63 8.96
CA GLN A 235 30.79 -23.36 8.46
C GLN A 235 30.21 -24.28 7.36
N GLU A 236 30.45 -24.10 6.07
CA GLU A 236 31.73 -24.47 5.45
C GLU A 236 32.12 -23.69 4.18
N ASP A 237 31.42 -22.61 3.78
CA ASP A 237 31.91 -21.69 2.73
C ASP A 237 32.18 -20.26 3.24
N ALA A 238 32.18 -20.09 4.55
CA ALA A 238 32.60 -18.86 5.23
C ALA A 238 34.12 -18.64 5.12
N LYS A 239 34.57 -18.16 3.96
CA LYS A 239 35.71 -17.23 3.90
C LYS A 239 35.19 -15.81 3.73
N ALA A 240 35.18 -15.13 4.88
CA ALA A 240 34.94 -13.71 5.15
C ALA A 240 33.47 -13.23 5.07
N MET A 241 32.87 -13.01 6.24
CA MET A 241 32.76 -11.64 6.77
C MET A 241 32.24 -11.63 8.22
N PRO A 242 33.08 -11.30 9.21
CA PRO A 242 32.60 -10.80 10.48
C PRO A 242 32.10 -9.36 10.32
N LEU A 243 31.06 -9.09 11.09
CA LEU A 243 30.38 -7.85 11.37
C LEU A 243 31.31 -6.71 11.78
N GLY A 244 31.07 -5.48 11.28
CA GLY A 244 31.65 -4.27 11.86
C GLY A 244 32.48 -3.36 10.94
N ASN A 245 32.02 -3.08 9.73
CA ASN A 245 32.26 -1.85 8.94
C ASN A 245 31.37 -1.97 7.70
N PRO A 246 30.86 -0.88 7.07
CA PRO A 246 30.15 -1.03 5.80
C PRO A 246 31.07 -1.79 4.85
N VAL A 247 30.52 -2.67 4.02
CA VAL A 247 31.25 -3.23 2.89
C VAL A 247 32.02 -2.06 2.26
N GLU A 248 33.37 -2.09 2.23
CA GLU A 248 34.29 -0.92 2.28
C GLU A 248 34.02 0.23 1.28
N CYS A 249 33.10 0.03 0.34
CA CYS A 249 32.69 1.00 -0.65
C CYS A 249 31.38 1.75 -0.32
N HIS A 250 30.48 1.25 0.54
CA HIS A 250 29.21 1.93 0.85
C HIS A 250 29.35 3.05 1.87
N LEU A 251 28.73 4.19 1.59
CA LEU A 251 28.84 5.38 2.43
C LEU A 251 27.58 5.54 3.28
N ASP A 252 27.75 5.55 4.60
CA ASP A 252 26.64 5.87 5.51
C ASP A 252 26.16 7.30 5.26
N VAL A 253 24.85 7.46 4.97
CA VAL A 253 24.23 8.75 4.69
C VAL A 253 24.39 9.76 5.84
N ASN A 254 24.54 9.31 7.10
CA ASN A 254 24.77 10.19 8.25
C ASN A 254 26.18 10.77 8.33
N CYS A 255 27.12 10.31 7.50
CA CYS A 255 28.47 10.88 7.43
C CYS A 255 28.56 12.10 6.50
N PHE A 256 27.49 12.44 5.79
CA PHE A 256 27.48 13.48 4.75
C PHE A 256 26.38 14.51 5.02
N SER A 257 26.71 15.78 4.81
CA SER A 257 25.74 16.89 4.91
C SER A 257 24.96 17.11 3.62
N GLN A 258 25.50 16.63 2.50
CA GLN A 258 24.82 16.62 1.21
C GLN A 258 23.55 15.76 1.32
N LEU A 259 22.44 16.30 0.83
CA LEU A 259 21.13 15.63 0.83
C LEU A 259 20.57 15.31 2.23
N GLU A 260 20.99 16.03 3.28
CA GLU A 260 20.51 15.80 4.64
C GLU A 260 18.98 15.95 4.77
N THR A 261 18.38 16.82 3.96
CA THR A 261 16.93 17.00 3.89
C THR A 261 16.31 15.94 2.98
N GLU A 262 16.84 15.78 1.78
CA GLU A 262 16.31 14.91 0.73
C GLU A 262 16.31 13.43 1.10
N ARG A 263 17.29 12.97 1.88
CA ARG A 263 17.34 11.57 2.34
C ARG A 263 16.12 11.15 3.17
N LYS A 264 15.43 12.11 3.80
CA LYS A 264 14.19 11.89 4.56
C LYS A 264 12.98 11.60 3.67
N GLY A 265 13.11 11.78 2.36
CA GLY A 265 12.10 11.39 1.37
C GLY A 265 12.35 10.02 0.74
N VAL A 266 13.41 9.32 1.14
CA VAL A 266 13.77 7.99 0.60
C VAL A 266 13.46 6.92 1.64
N ALA A 267 12.74 5.88 1.23
CA ALA A 267 12.31 4.79 2.10
C ALA A 267 12.73 3.43 1.55
N ARG A 268 13.03 2.50 2.45
CA ARG A 268 13.18 1.08 2.10
C ARG A 268 11.80 0.49 1.85
N MET A 269 11.68 -0.34 0.83
CA MET A 269 10.48 -1.08 0.50
C MET A 269 10.66 -2.55 0.88
N ALA A 270 9.63 -3.15 1.48
CA ALA A 270 9.55 -4.58 1.71
C ALA A 270 8.21 -5.11 1.20
N TYR A 271 8.24 -6.11 0.32
CA TYR A 271 7.05 -6.53 -0.42
C TYR A 271 7.09 -8.03 -0.76
N VAL A 272 5.90 -8.60 -0.97
CA VAL A 272 5.76 -9.96 -1.47
C VAL A 272 5.85 -9.92 -2.99
N THR A 273 6.72 -10.75 -3.59
CA THR A 273 6.91 -10.78 -5.04
C THR A 273 5.68 -11.34 -5.77
N GLU A 274 5.69 -11.25 -7.10
CA GLU A 274 4.76 -12.05 -7.90
C GLU A 274 4.91 -13.54 -7.60
N ARG A 275 3.80 -14.26 -7.74
CA ARG A 275 3.77 -15.71 -7.56
C ARG A 275 4.56 -16.37 -8.68
N MET A 276 5.54 -17.18 -8.31
CA MET A 276 6.31 -17.96 -9.27
C MET A 276 5.47 -19.10 -9.88
N ALA A 277 5.95 -19.65 -10.99
CA ALA A 277 5.27 -20.75 -11.69
C ALA A 277 5.12 -22.03 -10.83
N ASP A 278 6.02 -22.26 -9.87
CA ASP A 278 5.95 -23.35 -8.90
C ASP A 278 4.97 -23.07 -7.73
N GLY A 279 4.35 -21.89 -7.74
CA GLY A 279 3.40 -21.45 -6.75
C GLY A 279 3.99 -20.72 -5.55
N SER A 280 5.32 -20.61 -5.46
CA SER A 280 6.02 -19.93 -4.37
C SER A 280 5.94 -18.40 -4.48
N TYR A 281 6.06 -17.74 -3.34
CA TYR A 281 6.26 -16.30 -3.22
C TYR A 281 7.58 -16.04 -2.49
N TYR A 282 8.20 -14.90 -2.77
CA TYR A 282 9.39 -14.45 -2.07
C TYR A 282 9.12 -13.10 -1.39
N TYR A 283 10.00 -12.74 -0.46
CA TYR A 283 9.96 -11.45 0.21
C TYR A 283 11.14 -10.61 -0.25
N GLY A 284 10.85 -9.57 -1.02
CA GLY A 284 11.83 -8.72 -1.68
C GLY A 284 12.02 -7.38 -0.99
N LEU A 285 13.22 -6.83 -1.14
CA LEU A 285 13.59 -5.49 -0.72
C LEU A 285 13.97 -4.63 -1.93
N CYS A 286 13.48 -3.40 -1.93
CA CYS A 286 13.82 -2.35 -2.90
C CYS A 286 13.89 -0.99 -2.17
N THR A 287 14.09 0.08 -2.94
CA THR A 287 14.02 1.47 -2.47
C THR A 287 12.94 2.23 -3.24
N GLY A 288 12.37 3.27 -2.63
CA GLY A 288 11.57 4.24 -3.36
C GLY A 288 11.65 5.64 -2.73
N SER A 289 10.97 6.59 -3.34
CA SER A 289 11.09 8.01 -3.00
C SER A 289 9.76 8.76 -3.04
N LEU A 290 9.48 9.55 -2.00
CA LEU A 290 8.32 10.42 -1.91
C LEU A 290 8.51 11.64 -2.82
N LEU A 291 7.58 11.92 -3.72
CA LEU A 291 7.63 13.07 -4.61
C LEU A 291 6.59 14.11 -4.22
N ASN A 292 6.97 15.37 -4.30
CA ASN A 292 6.03 16.47 -4.27
C ASN A 292 5.30 16.62 -5.62
N ASP A 293 4.11 17.19 -5.60
CA ASP A 293 3.40 17.62 -6.80
C ASP A 293 3.42 19.15 -6.93
N ALA A 294 3.10 19.67 -8.12
CA ALA A 294 3.16 21.09 -8.42
C ALA A 294 2.22 21.97 -7.56
N GLN A 295 1.19 21.39 -6.93
CA GLN A 295 0.30 22.10 -6.01
C GLN A 295 0.78 22.06 -4.55
N GLY A 296 1.82 21.27 -4.25
CA GLY A 296 2.25 21.07 -2.87
C GLY A 296 1.18 20.38 -2.01
N SER A 297 0.39 19.48 -2.62
CA SER A 297 -0.81 18.92 -2.00
C SER A 297 -0.50 17.99 -0.81
N ARG A 298 0.75 17.50 -0.70
CA ARG A 298 1.16 16.41 0.20
C ARG A 298 0.46 15.09 -0.08
N THR A 299 -0.04 14.89 -1.31
CA THR A 299 -0.43 13.57 -1.78
C THR A 299 0.81 12.66 -1.79
N PRO A 300 0.80 11.48 -1.15
CA PRO A 300 2.00 10.66 -0.98
C PRO A 300 2.35 9.87 -2.23
N TYR A 301 2.69 10.58 -3.31
CA TYR A 301 3.20 10.01 -4.52
C TYR A 301 4.57 9.40 -4.27
N PHE A 302 4.73 8.12 -4.58
CA PHE A 302 5.93 7.36 -4.26
C PHE A 302 6.48 6.69 -5.53
N LEU A 303 7.68 7.09 -5.92
CA LEU A 303 8.35 6.64 -7.14
C LEU A 303 9.30 5.47 -6.81
N THR A 304 9.25 4.42 -7.62
CA THR A 304 10.14 3.26 -7.55
C THR A 304 10.31 2.62 -8.94
N ALA A 305 10.99 1.47 -9.03
CA ALA A 305 11.18 0.70 -10.25
C ALA A 305 10.03 -0.30 -10.49
N ALA A 306 9.70 -0.55 -11.75
CA ALA A 306 8.61 -1.46 -12.13
C ALA A 306 8.96 -2.93 -11.89
N HIS A 307 10.24 -3.31 -12.01
CA HIS A 307 10.69 -4.66 -11.68
C HIS A 307 10.60 -4.98 -10.18
N CYS A 308 10.51 -3.96 -9.32
CA CYS A 308 10.15 -4.13 -7.91
C CYS A 308 8.63 -4.18 -7.73
N MET A 309 7.90 -3.33 -8.43
CA MET A 309 6.48 -3.09 -8.20
C MET A 309 5.73 -2.88 -9.52
N SER A 310 5.09 -3.93 -10.03
CA SER A 310 4.45 -3.96 -11.35
C SER A 310 2.92 -3.92 -11.31
N THR A 311 2.31 -4.37 -10.21
CA THR A 311 0.85 -4.60 -10.12
C THR A 311 0.23 -4.04 -8.85
N GLN A 312 -1.08 -3.81 -8.87
CA GLN A 312 -1.84 -3.39 -7.70
C GLN A 312 -1.80 -4.45 -6.59
N THR A 313 -1.79 -5.74 -6.93
CA THR A 313 -1.70 -6.84 -5.95
C THR A 313 -0.40 -6.78 -5.14
N LEU A 314 0.73 -6.49 -5.78
CA LEU A 314 2.00 -6.26 -5.09
C LEU A 314 1.94 -4.98 -4.25
N ALA A 315 1.39 -3.89 -4.81
CA ALA A 315 1.29 -2.61 -4.12
C ALA A 315 0.44 -2.69 -2.85
N SER A 316 -0.60 -3.53 -2.85
CA SER A 316 -1.47 -3.81 -1.72
C SER A 316 -0.76 -4.49 -0.53
N ALA A 317 0.37 -5.17 -0.77
CA ALA A 317 1.17 -5.86 0.26
C ALA A 317 2.45 -5.10 0.66
N LEU A 318 2.70 -3.92 0.07
CA LEU A 318 3.89 -3.11 0.29
C LEU A 318 3.97 -2.59 1.74
N GLU A 319 5.15 -2.70 2.33
CA GLU A 319 5.56 -2.00 3.54
C GLU A 319 6.71 -1.02 3.21
N THR A 320 6.75 0.12 3.88
CA THR A 320 7.82 1.12 3.71
C THR A 320 8.44 1.52 5.04
N ASP A 321 9.77 1.46 5.13
CA ASP A 321 10.54 1.90 6.29
C ASP A 321 11.14 3.28 6.04
N TRP A 322 10.67 4.24 6.82
CA TRP A 322 11.08 5.64 6.80
C TRP A 322 12.15 5.89 7.85
N PHE A 323 13.07 6.80 7.54
CA PHE A 323 14.20 7.12 8.41
C PHE A 323 15.03 5.88 8.80
N TYR A 324 15.04 4.85 7.94
CA TYR A 324 15.77 3.61 8.11
C TYR A 324 17.28 3.82 7.90
N THR A 325 17.86 4.55 8.83
CA THR A 325 19.21 5.12 8.81
C THR A 325 19.96 4.65 10.05
N SER A 326 21.29 4.78 10.03
CA SER A 326 22.08 4.57 11.24
C SER A 326 21.71 5.60 12.32
N THR A 327 22.01 5.32 13.58
CA THR A 327 21.81 6.33 14.66
C THR A 327 22.76 7.52 14.54
N ARG A 328 23.92 7.33 13.92
CA ARG A 328 24.97 8.32 13.66
C ARG A 328 25.93 7.78 12.60
N CYS A 329 26.79 8.64 12.04
CA CYS A 329 27.81 8.25 11.07
C CYS A 329 28.59 6.99 11.52
N SER A 330 28.65 6.00 10.61
CA SER A 330 29.34 4.71 10.79
C SER A 330 28.78 3.84 11.92
N SER A 331 27.55 4.11 12.39
CA SER A 331 26.86 3.25 13.35
C SER A 331 26.14 2.10 12.64
N ASN A 332 26.15 0.92 13.27
CA ASN A 332 25.40 -0.25 12.83
C ASN A 332 24.13 -0.45 13.66
N SER A 333 23.58 0.62 14.23
CA SER A 333 22.31 0.59 14.95
C SER A 333 21.27 1.40 14.20
N LEU A 334 20.07 0.85 14.06
CA LEU A 334 18.93 1.52 13.44
C LEU A 334 18.49 2.74 14.27
N SER A 335 18.19 3.84 13.60
CA SER A 335 17.64 5.05 14.21
C SER A 335 16.33 4.75 14.97
N PRO A 336 16.17 5.23 16.22
CA PRO A 336 14.91 5.10 16.95
C PRO A 336 13.77 5.91 16.33
N SER A 337 14.08 6.82 15.40
CA SER A 337 13.10 7.56 14.61
C SER A 337 12.53 6.75 13.44
N SER A 338 13.00 5.53 13.21
CA SER A 338 12.50 4.66 12.13
C SER A 338 10.99 4.42 12.28
N VAL A 339 10.25 4.56 11.19
CA VAL A 339 8.80 4.32 11.15
C VAL A 339 8.48 3.39 10.01
N ASN A 340 7.79 2.30 10.30
CA ASN A 340 7.32 1.34 9.29
C ASN A 340 5.82 1.57 9.01
N LEU A 341 5.50 1.82 7.74
CA LEU A 341 4.13 1.95 7.23
C LEU A 341 3.74 0.64 6.53
N ARG A 342 2.51 0.16 6.77
CA ARG A 342 2.11 -1.25 6.55
C ARG A 342 0.87 -1.43 5.67
N ASN A 343 0.22 -0.36 5.24
CA ASN A 343 -1.10 -0.43 4.61
C ASN A 343 -1.06 -0.46 3.08
N GLY A 344 0.10 -0.72 2.47
CA GLY A 344 0.26 -0.80 1.03
C GLY A 344 0.07 0.53 0.32
N ALA A 345 -0.19 0.45 -0.99
CA ALA A 345 -0.32 1.60 -1.88
C ALA A 345 -1.31 1.32 -3.01
N GLN A 346 -1.79 2.39 -3.63
CA GLN A 346 -2.48 2.36 -4.92
C GLN A 346 -1.45 2.46 -6.05
N LEU A 347 -1.55 1.58 -7.05
CA LEU A 347 -0.79 1.68 -8.30
C LEU A 347 -1.39 2.77 -9.18
N LEU A 348 -0.60 3.78 -9.55
CA LEU A 348 -1.04 4.85 -10.45
C LEU A 348 -0.52 4.66 -11.86
N TYR A 349 0.75 4.29 -11.98
CA TYR A 349 1.43 4.05 -13.24
C TYR A 349 2.52 3.01 -13.04
N SER A 350 2.68 2.11 -14.02
CA SER A 350 3.85 1.26 -14.12
C SER A 350 4.20 1.03 -15.59
N SER A 351 5.49 1.01 -15.88
CA SER A 351 6.00 0.60 -17.18
C SER A 351 7.26 -0.24 -16.98
N ALA A 352 7.34 -1.39 -17.64
CA ALA A 352 8.57 -2.18 -17.69
C ALA A 352 9.64 -1.54 -18.58
N ASN A 353 9.25 -0.62 -19.49
CA ASN A 353 10.20 0.15 -20.28
C ASN A 353 9.66 1.56 -20.59
N PRO A 354 10.25 2.62 -20.03
CA PRO A 354 11.32 2.59 -19.04
C PRO A 354 10.82 2.09 -17.67
N ASP A 355 11.67 1.36 -16.95
CA ASP A 355 11.39 0.63 -15.69
C ASP A 355 11.05 1.56 -14.51
N VAL A 356 9.81 2.03 -14.48
CA VAL A 356 9.33 3.04 -13.54
C VAL A 356 7.92 2.72 -13.08
N THR A 357 7.70 2.89 -11.78
CA THR A 357 6.38 2.81 -11.14
C THR A 357 6.13 4.03 -10.27
N LEU A 358 4.93 4.61 -10.42
CA LEU A 358 4.40 5.62 -9.51
C LEU A 358 3.24 5.02 -8.71
N LEU A 359 3.35 5.14 -7.39
CA LEU A 359 2.34 4.73 -6.43
C LEU A 359 1.74 5.96 -5.74
N LYS A 360 0.58 5.80 -5.11
CA LYS A 360 0.12 6.63 -4.00
C LYS A 360 0.09 5.75 -2.76
N LEU A 361 0.93 6.05 -1.76
CA LEU A 361 0.89 5.31 -0.50
C LEU A 361 -0.49 5.46 0.14
N ASN A 362 -0.99 4.38 0.73
CA ASN A 362 -2.22 4.47 1.49
C ASN A 362 -1.95 5.24 2.76
N ASP A 363 -0.86 4.92 3.48
CA ASP A 363 -0.46 5.60 4.70
C ASP A 363 0.01 7.03 4.47
N THR A 364 -0.37 7.92 5.39
CA THR A 364 0.24 9.24 5.48
C THR A 364 1.73 9.11 5.86
N PRO A 365 2.66 9.70 5.10
CA PRO A 365 4.08 9.72 5.44
C PRO A 365 4.30 10.31 6.84
N PRO A 366 5.29 9.81 7.62
CA PRO A 366 5.52 10.26 8.98
C PRO A 366 5.94 11.75 9.01
N ALA A 367 5.68 12.41 10.13
CA ALA A 367 6.15 13.78 10.36
C ALA A 367 7.67 13.89 10.13
N GLY A 368 8.09 14.95 9.43
CA GLY A 368 9.49 15.15 9.02
C GLY A 368 9.92 14.40 7.75
N ALA A 369 9.07 13.53 7.17
CA ALA A 369 9.32 12.99 5.85
C ALA A 369 9.30 14.12 4.81
N VAL A 370 10.15 14.03 3.79
CA VAL A 370 10.27 15.08 2.78
C VAL A 370 9.64 14.60 1.48
N PHE A 371 8.63 15.32 1.00
CA PHE A 371 8.14 15.20 -0.36
C PHE A 371 9.19 15.84 -1.27
N LEU A 372 9.94 15.02 -1.99
CA LEU A 372 11.12 15.47 -2.70
C LEU A 372 10.75 16.37 -3.85
N GLY A 373 11.57 17.41 -4.00
CA GLY A 373 11.57 18.23 -5.19
C GLY A 373 12.17 17.45 -6.35
N TRP A 374 11.81 17.84 -7.56
CA TRP A 374 12.23 17.15 -8.76
C TRP A 374 12.36 18.12 -9.94
N ASP A 375 13.23 17.77 -10.89
CA ASP A 375 13.56 18.57 -12.06
C ASP A 375 13.58 17.68 -13.30
N SER A 376 12.65 17.91 -14.23
CA SER A 376 12.54 17.16 -15.48
C SER A 376 13.42 17.72 -16.61
N SER A 377 14.33 18.65 -16.31
CA SER A 377 15.37 19.07 -17.24
C SER A 377 16.33 17.91 -17.52
N ILE A 378 16.83 17.83 -18.75
CA ILE A 378 17.92 16.90 -19.07
C ILE A 378 19.17 17.30 -18.27
N VAL A 379 19.75 16.35 -17.52
CA VAL A 379 21.03 16.53 -16.83
C VAL A 379 22.18 16.49 -17.83
N PRO A 380 23.01 17.54 -17.95
CA PRO A 380 24.16 17.54 -18.84
C PRO A 380 25.22 16.51 -18.44
N ASN A 381 25.98 16.02 -19.42
CA ASN A 381 27.15 15.18 -19.16
C ASN A 381 28.17 15.92 -18.28
N SER A 382 28.95 15.15 -17.51
CA SER A 382 29.91 15.61 -16.49
C SER A 382 29.28 16.34 -15.29
N THR A 383 27.95 16.40 -15.18
CA THR A 383 27.29 16.95 -13.98
C THR A 383 27.47 16.01 -12.80
N SER A 384 27.88 16.54 -11.65
CA SER A 384 27.92 15.79 -10.39
C SER A 384 26.51 15.42 -9.95
N VAL A 385 26.34 14.16 -9.55
CA VAL A 385 25.06 13.60 -9.10
C VAL A 385 25.29 12.74 -7.87
N ALA A 386 24.23 12.52 -7.09
CA ALA A 386 24.27 11.64 -5.94
C ALA A 386 23.04 10.73 -5.90
N GLY A 387 23.20 9.49 -5.45
CA GLY A 387 22.12 8.54 -5.20
C GLY A 387 21.96 8.29 -3.71
N VAL A 388 20.73 8.19 -3.22
CA VAL A 388 20.42 7.77 -1.83
C VAL A 388 19.58 6.51 -1.89
N HIS A 389 20.04 5.42 -1.24
CA HIS A 389 19.49 4.08 -1.49
C HIS A 389 19.67 3.13 -0.30
N HIS A 390 19.02 1.96 -0.37
CA HIS A 390 19.14 0.87 0.61
C HIS A 390 19.79 -0.37 -0.04
N PRO A 391 21.14 -0.40 -0.15
CA PRO A 391 21.83 -1.53 -0.75
C PRO A 391 21.72 -2.76 0.14
N ASP A 392 21.47 -3.92 -0.48
CA ASP A 392 21.10 -5.18 0.17
C ASP A 392 19.91 -5.03 1.13
N GLY A 393 19.08 -4.00 0.93
CA GLY A 393 17.99 -3.65 1.85
C GLY A 393 18.45 -3.13 3.22
N GLY A 394 19.73 -2.80 3.39
CA GLY A 394 20.29 -2.36 4.66
C GLY A 394 19.98 -0.91 5.03
N LEU A 395 20.72 -0.39 6.01
CA LEU A 395 20.63 1.03 6.41
C LEU A 395 20.95 1.94 5.23
N GLN A 396 20.23 3.06 5.14
CA GLN A 396 20.36 4.02 4.04
C GLN A 396 21.80 4.48 3.80
N LYS A 397 22.21 4.48 2.53
CA LYS A 397 23.53 4.88 2.04
C LYS A 397 23.42 6.01 1.03
N ILE A 398 24.57 6.64 0.75
CA ILE A 398 24.73 7.65 -0.30
C ILE A 398 25.88 7.24 -1.23
N SER A 399 25.74 7.55 -2.52
CA SER A 399 26.79 7.36 -3.54
C SER A 399 26.94 8.64 -4.35
N PHE A 400 28.18 8.99 -4.72
CA PHE A 400 28.52 10.18 -5.50
C PHE A 400 29.15 9.81 -6.82
N GLY A 401 28.71 10.46 -7.90
CA GLY A 401 29.16 10.15 -9.24
C GLY A 401 28.95 11.31 -10.20
N THR A 402 29.10 10.99 -11.49
CA THR A 402 28.88 11.93 -12.58
C THR A 402 27.96 11.33 -13.63
N MET A 403 27.04 12.15 -14.14
CA MET A 403 26.29 11.83 -15.35
C MET A 403 27.25 11.76 -16.53
N SER A 404 27.36 10.61 -17.19
CA SER A 404 28.36 10.37 -18.24
C SER A 404 27.76 10.43 -19.65
N SER A 405 26.69 9.68 -19.94
CA SER A 405 25.99 9.72 -21.22
C SER A 405 24.56 9.19 -21.10
N ARG A 406 23.73 9.38 -22.13
CA ARG A 406 22.39 8.81 -22.23
C ARG A 406 22.41 7.47 -22.96
N TYR A 407 21.53 6.56 -22.53
CA TYR A 407 21.41 5.19 -23.03
C TYR A 407 19.94 4.82 -23.24
N ASP A 408 19.69 3.85 -24.12
CA ASP A 408 18.42 3.14 -24.20
C ASP A 408 18.59 1.74 -23.64
N CYS A 409 17.75 1.38 -22.67
CA CYS A 409 17.79 0.10 -22.00
C CYS A 409 16.50 -0.68 -22.23
N SER A 410 16.64 -1.99 -22.33
CA SER A 410 15.54 -2.96 -22.28
C SER A 410 15.79 -3.91 -21.11
N LEU A 411 14.74 -4.18 -20.34
CA LEU A 411 14.76 -5.15 -19.27
C LEU A 411 14.14 -6.45 -19.76
N ASP A 412 14.76 -7.57 -19.43
CA ASP A 412 14.06 -8.85 -19.31
C ASP A 412 13.88 -9.19 -17.82
N SER A 413 13.34 -10.37 -17.51
CA SER A 413 13.08 -10.77 -16.11
C SER A 413 14.34 -10.94 -15.25
N LYS A 414 15.55 -10.89 -15.83
CA LYS A 414 16.81 -11.23 -15.16
C LYS A 414 17.96 -10.25 -15.45
N SER A 415 17.87 -9.40 -16.45
CA SER A 415 19.00 -8.63 -16.97
C SER A 415 18.57 -7.30 -17.59
N VAL A 416 19.47 -6.32 -17.51
CA VAL A 416 19.32 -4.99 -18.10
C VAL A 416 20.29 -4.88 -19.27
N PHE A 417 19.76 -4.73 -20.48
CA PHE A 417 20.56 -4.56 -21.70
C PHE A 417 20.49 -3.10 -22.16
N CYS A 418 21.61 -2.42 -22.21
CA CYS A 418 21.66 -0.99 -22.55
C CYS A 418 22.57 -0.72 -23.75
N THR A 419 22.12 0.15 -24.65
CA THR A 419 22.90 0.65 -25.78
C THR A 419 23.06 2.17 -25.69
N SER A 420 24.23 2.69 -26.09
CA SER A 420 24.52 4.12 -26.00
C SER A 420 23.61 4.90 -26.95
N ALA A 421 22.95 5.93 -26.43
CA ALA A 421 22.04 6.79 -27.18
C ALA A 421 22.18 8.25 -26.70
N PRO A 422 23.30 8.93 -26.95
CA PRO A 422 23.63 10.20 -26.29
C PRO A 422 22.63 11.34 -26.53
N SER A 423 21.91 11.32 -27.66
CA SER A 423 20.96 12.36 -28.06
C SER A 423 19.49 12.05 -27.73
N SER A 424 19.15 10.78 -27.49
CA SER A 424 17.74 10.33 -27.38
C SER A 424 17.47 9.38 -26.22
N GLY A 425 18.51 8.87 -25.56
CA GLY A 425 18.40 7.76 -24.62
C GLY A 425 17.53 8.09 -23.41
N ASN A 426 16.62 7.20 -23.04
CA ASN A 426 15.72 7.44 -21.91
C ASN A 426 16.40 7.28 -20.54
N TYR A 427 17.58 6.66 -20.50
CA TYR A 427 18.32 6.36 -19.28
C TYR A 427 19.57 7.24 -19.15
N TYR A 428 19.88 7.64 -17.92
CA TYR A 428 21.17 8.17 -17.54
C TYR A 428 22.10 7.03 -17.17
N TYR A 429 23.30 7.05 -17.76
CA TYR A 429 24.44 6.24 -17.35
C TYR A 429 25.28 7.07 -16.38
N VAL A 430 25.25 6.67 -15.11
CA VAL A 430 25.95 7.33 -14.01
C VAL A 430 27.19 6.51 -13.68
N GLN A 431 28.36 7.15 -13.69
CA GLN A 431 29.60 6.55 -13.24
C GLN A 431 29.85 6.97 -11.80
N TRP A 432 30.01 5.99 -10.91
CA TRP A 432 30.26 6.25 -9.50
C TRP A 432 31.74 6.57 -9.28
N THR A 433 31.98 7.59 -8.46
CA THR A 433 33.31 8.02 -8.02
C THR A 433 33.56 7.63 -6.56
N LEU A 434 32.51 7.56 -5.76
CA LEU A 434 32.52 7.14 -4.37
C LEU A 434 31.18 6.47 -4.05
N GLY A 435 31.18 5.28 -3.44
CA GLY A 435 29.97 4.48 -3.33
C GLY A 435 29.64 3.68 -4.60
N LEU A 436 28.64 2.82 -4.50
CA LEU A 436 28.00 2.13 -5.62
C LEU A 436 26.56 1.77 -5.23
N THR A 437 25.86 1.04 -6.08
CA THR A 437 24.53 0.47 -5.80
C THR A 437 24.59 -1.04 -5.89
N GLN A 438 23.69 -1.72 -5.16
CA GLN A 438 23.58 -3.19 -5.09
C GLN A 438 22.10 -3.62 -5.14
N PRO A 439 21.78 -4.92 -5.27
CA PRO A 439 20.40 -5.40 -5.09
C PRO A 439 19.72 -4.75 -3.88
N GLY A 440 18.43 -4.38 -3.99
CA GLY A 440 17.74 -3.58 -2.98
C GLY A 440 17.83 -2.05 -3.18
N SER A 441 18.84 -1.57 -3.91
CA SER A 441 18.93 -0.15 -4.30
C SER A 441 17.91 0.23 -5.38
N SER A 442 17.38 -0.76 -6.10
CA SER A 442 16.41 -0.59 -7.19
C SER A 442 15.25 0.32 -6.78
N GLY A 443 14.88 1.26 -7.65
CA GLY A 443 13.87 2.28 -7.39
C GLY A 443 14.36 3.51 -6.60
N SER A 444 15.63 3.55 -6.18
CA SER A 444 16.20 4.72 -5.51
C SER A 444 16.31 5.95 -6.42
N PRO A 445 16.14 7.17 -5.88
CA PRO A 445 16.28 8.39 -6.66
C PRO A 445 17.74 8.75 -6.95
N LEU A 446 17.98 9.30 -8.14
CA LEU A 446 19.16 10.07 -8.48
C LEU A 446 18.88 11.56 -8.26
N PHE A 447 19.81 12.26 -7.61
CA PHE A 447 19.72 13.69 -7.34
C PHE A 447 20.72 14.49 -8.17
N ASN A 448 20.25 15.63 -8.68
CA ASN A 448 21.06 16.73 -9.18
C ASN A 448 20.64 18.00 -8.44
N ASN A 449 21.55 18.64 -7.71
CA ASN A 449 21.27 19.84 -6.90
C ASN A 449 20.05 19.69 -5.96
N GLY A 450 19.90 18.54 -5.30
CA GLY A 450 18.79 18.27 -4.37
C GLY A 450 17.46 17.91 -5.04
N ALA A 451 17.35 17.97 -6.37
CA ALA A 451 16.15 17.57 -7.09
C ALA A 451 16.28 16.14 -7.64
N VAL A 452 15.23 15.34 -7.51
CA VAL A 452 15.13 14.03 -8.17
C VAL A 452 15.14 14.22 -9.69
N THR A 453 15.98 13.47 -10.37
CA THR A 453 16.17 13.53 -11.83
C THR A 453 16.15 12.16 -12.51
N GLY A 454 16.17 11.08 -11.74
CA GLY A 454 16.01 9.72 -12.26
C GLY A 454 15.72 8.72 -11.15
N VAL A 455 15.40 7.50 -11.54
CA VAL A 455 15.06 6.37 -10.65
C VAL A 455 15.93 5.17 -11.01
N LEU A 456 16.47 4.43 -10.04
CA LEU A 456 17.43 3.35 -10.33
C LEU A 456 16.74 2.14 -10.92
N THR A 457 17.22 1.65 -12.06
CA THR A 457 16.83 0.36 -12.63
C THR A 457 17.83 -0.74 -12.27
N GLY A 458 19.12 -0.47 -12.49
CA GLY A 458 20.14 -1.50 -12.34
C GLY A 458 21.54 -0.93 -12.41
N ALA A 459 22.51 -1.80 -12.15
CA ALA A 459 23.91 -1.43 -12.03
C ALA A 459 24.84 -2.48 -12.64
N SER A 460 26.10 -2.10 -12.82
CA SER A 460 27.18 -3.07 -13.06
C SER A 460 27.23 -4.12 -11.95
N GLU A 461 27.73 -5.32 -12.24
CA GLU A 461 28.02 -6.37 -11.25
C GLU A 461 29.15 -6.00 -10.25
N ALA A 462 29.59 -4.74 -10.23
CA ALA A 462 30.58 -4.25 -9.30
C ALA A 462 30.09 -4.45 -7.86
N SER A 463 30.80 -5.31 -7.12
CA SER A 463 30.65 -5.46 -5.69
C SER A 463 31.80 -4.76 -4.98
N CYS A 464 31.61 -4.39 -3.71
CA CYS A 464 32.70 -3.82 -2.93
C CYS A 464 33.94 -4.75 -2.85
N ARG A 465 33.81 -6.06 -3.15
CA ARG A 465 34.92 -7.02 -3.15
C ARG A 465 35.82 -6.95 -4.39
N ALA A 466 35.36 -6.36 -5.50
CA ALA A 466 36.03 -6.41 -6.81
C ALA A 466 36.74 -5.10 -7.24
N ASN A 467 36.97 -4.17 -6.29
CA ASN A 467 37.27 -2.75 -6.53
C ASN A 467 36.10 -1.99 -7.18
N ALA A 468 35.60 -0.94 -6.52
CA ALA A 468 34.53 -0.08 -7.03
C ALA A 468 34.91 0.80 -8.25
N GLY A 469 36.15 0.67 -8.75
CA GLY A 469 36.63 1.42 -9.91
C GLY A 469 35.85 1.07 -11.16
N GLY A 470 35.10 2.03 -11.69
CA GLY A 470 34.27 1.84 -12.88
C GLY A 470 32.87 1.29 -12.60
N ALA A 471 32.42 1.26 -11.34
CA ALA A 471 31.02 0.97 -11.02
C ALA A 471 30.09 2.00 -11.68
N TYR A 472 28.99 1.51 -12.24
CA TYR A 472 28.02 2.37 -12.92
C TYR A 472 26.59 1.90 -12.68
N SER A 473 25.66 2.80 -12.95
CA SER A 473 24.22 2.52 -12.83
C SER A 473 23.42 3.18 -13.94
N PHE A 474 22.28 2.58 -14.23
CA PHE A 474 21.31 3.08 -15.20
C PHE A 474 20.05 3.56 -14.48
N TYR A 475 19.64 4.77 -14.82
CA TYR A 475 18.46 5.41 -14.26
C TYR A 475 17.55 5.88 -15.39
N PRO A 476 16.30 5.37 -15.55
CA PRO A 476 15.29 6.13 -16.28
C PRO A 476 15.31 7.60 -15.85
N SER A 477 15.53 8.48 -16.81
CA SER A 477 15.54 9.92 -16.55
C SER A 477 14.11 10.36 -16.29
N LEU A 478 13.92 11.22 -15.28
CA LEU A 478 12.63 11.77 -14.95
C LEU A 478 12.05 12.53 -16.15
N ASN A 479 12.90 13.24 -16.89
CA ASN A 479 12.59 13.85 -18.18
C ASN A 479 11.82 12.89 -19.12
N SER A 480 12.38 11.70 -19.39
CA SER A 480 11.78 10.72 -20.31
C SER A 480 10.43 10.16 -19.86
N VAL A 481 10.19 10.07 -18.55
CA VAL A 481 8.93 9.52 -17.98
C VAL A 481 7.93 10.59 -17.61
N MET A 482 8.33 11.86 -17.60
CA MET A 482 7.48 12.96 -17.18
C MET A 482 6.18 13.05 -17.98
N PRO A 483 6.14 12.82 -19.31
CA PRO A 483 4.87 12.81 -20.04
C PRO A 483 3.82 11.85 -19.45
N ALA A 484 4.25 10.69 -18.92
CA ALA A 484 3.36 9.72 -18.28
C ALA A 484 2.98 10.14 -16.86
N LEU A 485 3.93 10.68 -16.08
CA LEU A 485 3.71 11.05 -14.69
C LEU A 485 3.02 12.43 -14.52
N ARG A 486 2.97 13.22 -15.59
CA ARG A 486 2.50 14.62 -15.61
C ARG A 486 1.10 14.76 -15.01
N LYS A 487 0.21 13.81 -15.30
CA LYS A 487 -1.15 13.77 -14.78
C LYS A 487 -1.23 13.92 -13.26
N TRP A 488 -0.27 13.32 -12.54
CA TRP A 488 -0.26 13.29 -11.07
C TRP A 488 0.69 14.34 -10.47
N LEU A 489 1.84 14.58 -11.08
CA LEU A 489 2.86 15.45 -10.48
C LEU A 489 2.74 16.92 -10.92
N VAL A 490 2.04 17.21 -12.03
CA VAL A 490 1.91 18.57 -12.59
C VAL A 490 0.44 18.95 -12.74
N ASP A 491 -0.30 18.15 -13.51
CA ASP A 491 -1.68 18.42 -13.89
C ASP A 491 -2.67 17.92 -12.84
N ALA A 492 -2.22 17.49 -11.65
CA ALA A 492 -3.13 17.23 -10.53
C ALA A 492 -4.01 18.46 -10.22
N GLY A 493 -3.63 19.66 -10.68
CA GLY A 493 -4.48 20.87 -10.72
C GLY A 493 -4.89 21.40 -12.11
N GLY A 494 -4.58 20.71 -13.23
CA GLY A 494 -4.76 21.21 -14.59
C GLY A 494 -5.69 20.34 -15.45
N THR A 495 -6.80 20.91 -15.93
CA THR A 495 -7.83 20.28 -16.79
C THR A 495 -8.66 19.12 -16.22
N GLN A 496 -8.60 18.89 -14.90
CA GLN A 496 -9.87 18.77 -14.21
C GLN A 496 -10.34 20.20 -13.94
N THR A 497 -11.52 20.60 -14.41
CA THR A 497 -12.26 21.72 -13.79
C THR A 497 -12.02 21.58 -12.29
N PRO A 498 -11.47 22.56 -11.55
CA PRO A 498 -11.02 22.37 -10.18
C PRO A 498 -12.09 21.57 -9.47
N VAL A 499 -11.80 20.28 -9.29
CA VAL A 499 -12.78 19.39 -8.73
C VAL A 499 -12.85 19.89 -7.31
N ALA A 500 -14.00 20.49 -7.03
CA ALA A 500 -14.35 21.08 -5.76
C ALA A 500 -13.63 20.38 -4.64
N GLY A 501 -12.71 21.10 -3.98
CA GLY A 501 -11.74 20.51 -3.05
C GLY A 501 -12.42 19.43 -2.25
N ARG A 502 -12.00 18.18 -2.36
CA ARG A 502 -12.68 17.11 -1.64
C ARG A 502 -11.96 16.89 -0.32
N MET A 503 -12.74 16.60 0.71
CA MET A 503 -12.24 16.24 2.03
C MET A 503 -12.55 14.78 2.31
N PRO A 504 -11.66 14.06 3.02
CA PRO A 504 -11.92 12.69 3.45
C PRO A 504 -13.08 12.66 4.44
N VAL A 505 -13.89 11.59 4.37
CA VAL A 505 -14.90 11.25 5.36
C VAL A 505 -14.54 9.91 5.99
N TYR A 506 -14.27 9.96 7.28
CA TYR A 506 -13.82 8.87 8.12
C TYR A 506 -15.00 8.02 8.58
N ARG A 507 -14.86 6.70 8.53
CA ARG A 507 -15.87 5.72 8.92
C ARG A 507 -15.46 5.01 10.21
N PHE A 508 -16.42 4.79 11.08
CA PHE A 508 -16.24 4.02 12.31
C PHE A 508 -17.39 3.03 12.50
N TYR A 509 -17.07 1.86 13.03
CA TYR A 509 -18.04 0.86 13.47
C TYR A 509 -18.14 0.86 15.01
N ASN A 510 -19.34 1.01 15.54
CA ASN A 510 -19.61 0.91 16.97
C ASN A 510 -19.86 -0.55 17.35
N THR A 511 -18.95 -1.14 18.12
CA THR A 511 -19.01 -2.55 18.49
C THR A 511 -20.05 -2.89 19.53
N GLN A 512 -20.61 -1.90 20.23
CA GLN A 512 -21.64 -2.14 21.26
C GLN A 512 -23.04 -2.25 20.67
N ASN A 513 -23.36 -1.41 19.68
CA ASN A 513 -24.72 -1.33 19.10
C ASN A 513 -24.77 -1.70 17.61
N GLY A 514 -23.64 -2.03 16.99
CA GLY A 514 -23.55 -2.46 15.60
C GLY A 514 -23.80 -1.37 14.55
N THR A 515 -23.76 -0.10 14.94
CA THR A 515 -24.03 1.04 14.03
C THR A 515 -22.75 1.68 13.52
N HIS A 516 -22.85 2.48 12.46
CA HIS A 516 -21.72 3.22 11.91
C HIS A 516 -21.82 4.72 12.20
N PHE A 517 -20.66 5.33 12.35
CA PHE A 517 -20.45 6.76 12.53
C PHE A 517 -19.53 7.29 11.42
N PHE A 518 -19.84 8.48 10.90
CA PHE A 518 -19.09 9.12 9.84
C PHE A 518 -18.77 10.57 10.20
N THR A 519 -17.53 10.98 9.93
CA THR A 519 -17.11 12.37 10.15
C THR A 519 -16.14 12.85 9.09
N ALA A 520 -16.30 14.10 8.66
CA ALA A 520 -15.32 14.79 7.82
C ALA A 520 -14.25 15.53 8.67
N SER A 521 -14.43 15.58 9.99
CA SER A 521 -13.51 16.23 10.92
C SER A 521 -12.39 15.28 11.34
N ALA A 522 -11.16 15.60 10.94
CA ALA A 522 -9.97 14.87 11.39
C ALA A 522 -9.78 14.96 12.91
N GLN A 523 -10.15 16.09 13.52
CA GLN A 523 -10.10 16.26 14.98
C GLN A 523 -11.13 15.37 15.69
N GLU A 524 -12.34 15.25 15.17
CA GLU A 524 -13.36 14.34 15.73
C GLU A 524 -12.93 12.88 15.56
N ARG A 525 -12.35 12.53 14.40
CA ARG A 525 -11.75 11.22 14.16
C ARG A 525 -10.70 10.90 15.23
N ASP A 526 -9.74 11.78 15.44
CA ASP A 526 -8.63 11.54 16.38
C ASP A 526 -9.12 11.46 17.82
N ALA A 527 -10.09 12.29 18.20
CA ALA A 527 -10.73 12.25 19.51
C ALA A 527 -11.49 10.93 19.75
N VAL A 528 -12.20 10.40 18.74
CA VAL A 528 -12.89 9.11 18.83
C VAL A 528 -11.89 7.96 18.93
N ILE A 529 -10.84 7.96 18.12
CA ILE A 529 -9.77 6.93 18.16
C ILE A 529 -9.12 6.87 19.56
N GLN A 530 -8.86 8.02 20.18
CA GLN A 530 -8.19 8.10 21.48
C GLN A 530 -9.13 7.89 22.66
N GLY A 531 -10.34 8.43 22.59
CA GLY A 531 -11.24 8.55 23.73
C GLY A 531 -12.34 7.51 23.82
N ASN A 532 -12.59 6.71 22.76
CA ASN A 532 -13.74 5.80 22.74
C ASN A 532 -13.39 4.38 22.24
N PRO A 533 -13.15 3.43 23.16
CA PRO A 533 -12.74 2.06 22.81
C PRO A 533 -13.83 1.22 22.12
N ASN A 534 -15.08 1.71 22.10
CA ASN A 534 -16.19 1.03 21.44
C ASN A 534 -16.28 1.32 19.94
N TYR A 535 -15.57 2.35 19.46
CA TYR A 535 -15.51 2.66 18.04
C TYR A 535 -14.27 2.04 17.42
N GLN A 536 -14.48 1.17 16.46
CA GLN A 536 -13.46 0.69 15.55
C GLN A 536 -13.36 1.66 14.39
N TYR A 537 -12.17 2.23 14.18
CA TYR A 537 -11.91 3.08 13.02
C TYR A 537 -11.72 2.20 11.77
N GLU A 538 -12.47 2.51 10.71
CA GLU A 538 -12.49 1.77 9.45
C GLU A 538 -11.89 2.57 8.28
N ASN A 539 -11.09 3.60 8.60
CA ASN A 539 -10.42 4.49 7.66
C ASN A 539 -11.36 5.45 6.90
N ILE A 540 -10.85 6.04 5.82
CA ILE A 540 -11.65 6.88 4.92
C ILE A 540 -12.67 5.98 4.21
N GLY A 541 -13.95 6.22 4.47
CA GLY A 541 -15.02 5.51 3.77
C GLY A 541 -15.30 6.07 2.37
N PHE A 542 -15.10 7.38 2.21
CA PHE A 542 -15.29 8.12 0.95
C PHE A 542 -14.75 9.55 1.08
N TYR A 543 -14.80 10.31 -0.01
CA TYR A 543 -14.51 11.73 -0.07
C TYR A 543 -15.77 12.53 -0.39
N ALA A 544 -15.88 13.73 0.17
CA ALA A 544 -17.01 14.63 -0.02
C ALA A 544 -16.54 16.03 -0.43
N SER A 545 -17.42 16.82 -1.05
CA SER A 545 -17.06 18.15 -1.57
C SER A 545 -16.91 19.17 -0.44
N THR A 546 -15.91 20.05 -0.55
CA THR A 546 -15.74 21.27 0.30
C THR A 546 -16.42 22.49 -0.29
N GLN A 547 -16.83 22.46 -1.57
CA GLN A 547 -17.50 23.61 -2.17
C GLN A 547 -18.96 23.69 -1.73
N THR A 548 -19.36 24.90 -1.34
CA THR A 548 -20.73 25.22 -0.92
C THR A 548 -21.62 25.74 -2.06
N ALA A 549 -21.05 26.08 -3.22
CA ALA A 549 -21.72 26.99 -4.17
C ALA A 549 -21.79 26.57 -5.66
N ALA A 550 -21.51 25.31 -6.02
CA ALA A 550 -21.82 24.80 -7.35
C ALA A 550 -22.05 23.29 -7.33
N ALA A 551 -23.31 22.87 -7.11
CA ALA A 551 -23.80 21.50 -7.32
C ALA A 551 -23.35 20.35 -6.38
N PRO A 552 -23.10 20.60 -5.08
CA PRO A 552 -23.41 19.56 -4.09
C PRO A 552 -24.43 20.04 -3.03
N ASN A 553 -25.34 19.14 -2.65
CA ASN A 553 -26.33 19.36 -1.60
C ASN A 553 -25.76 18.97 -0.23
N ALA A 554 -26.16 19.70 0.81
CA ALA A 554 -25.76 19.40 2.17
C ALA A 554 -26.31 18.03 2.61
N VAL A 555 -25.44 17.19 3.17
CA VAL A 555 -25.82 16.00 3.91
C VAL A 555 -25.87 16.38 5.39
N TYR A 556 -27.05 16.20 5.98
CA TYR A 556 -27.31 16.52 7.38
C TYR A 556 -27.05 15.30 8.26
N ARG A 557 -26.37 15.51 9.39
CA ARG A 557 -26.14 14.49 10.41
C ARG A 557 -27.05 14.71 11.59
N PHE A 558 -27.64 13.61 12.06
CA PHE A 558 -28.48 13.56 13.24
C PHE A 558 -27.95 12.51 14.21
N TYR A 559 -28.00 12.81 15.49
CA TYR A 559 -27.66 11.89 16.58
C TYR A 559 -28.94 11.42 17.27
N ASN A 560 -29.15 10.10 17.36
CA ASN A 560 -30.25 9.53 18.12
C ASN A 560 -29.85 9.35 19.59
N ASN A 561 -30.43 10.15 20.49
CA ASN A 561 -30.08 10.14 21.91
C ASN A 561 -30.51 8.85 22.65
N ASN A 562 -31.40 8.05 22.05
CA ASN A 562 -31.86 6.80 22.66
C ASN A 562 -30.95 5.62 22.30
N SER A 563 -30.53 5.52 21.03
CA SER A 563 -29.74 4.39 20.52
C SER A 563 -28.24 4.67 20.39
N GLY A 564 -27.84 5.93 20.41
CA GLY A 564 -26.48 6.38 20.09
C GLY A 564 -26.11 6.23 18.60
N SER A 565 -27.09 5.97 17.74
CA SER A 565 -26.87 5.83 16.29
C SER A 565 -26.91 7.17 15.57
N HIS A 566 -26.27 7.23 14.40
CA HIS A 566 -26.33 8.41 13.54
C HIS A 566 -27.22 8.16 12.32
N PHE A 567 -27.87 9.23 11.86
CA PHE A 567 -28.65 9.24 10.63
C PHE A 567 -28.15 10.35 9.71
N TYR A 568 -28.01 10.02 8.42
CA TYR A 568 -27.50 10.93 7.39
C TYR A 568 -28.50 11.04 6.25
N THR A 569 -28.85 12.27 5.89
CA THR A 569 -29.73 12.52 4.75
C THR A 569 -29.33 13.74 3.95
N ILE A 570 -29.39 13.61 2.63
CA ILE A 570 -29.28 14.74 1.68
C ILE A 570 -30.65 15.36 1.37
N ASN A 571 -31.73 14.70 1.75
CA ASN A 571 -33.09 15.08 1.39
C ASN A 571 -33.62 16.08 2.41
N ALA A 572 -33.93 17.30 1.94
CA ALA A 572 -34.42 18.38 2.79
C ALA A 572 -35.79 18.10 3.41
N ASP A 573 -36.67 17.38 2.71
CA ASP A 573 -37.99 17.00 3.20
C ASP A 573 -37.88 15.90 4.26
N GLU A 574 -36.99 14.92 4.06
CA GLU A 574 -36.69 13.88 5.06
C GLU A 574 -36.10 14.50 6.32
N ARG A 575 -35.17 15.46 6.17
CA ARG A 575 -34.65 16.26 7.29
C ARG A 575 -35.77 16.98 8.05
N ALA A 576 -36.67 17.69 7.35
CA ALA A 576 -37.79 18.40 7.97
C ALA A 576 -38.75 17.44 8.69
N PHE A 577 -39.03 16.28 8.07
CA PHE A 577 -39.85 15.24 8.66
C PHE A 577 -39.24 14.66 9.94
N VAL A 578 -37.92 14.39 9.94
CA VAL A 578 -37.21 13.90 11.13
C VAL A 578 -37.30 14.90 12.28
N ILE A 579 -37.04 16.18 12.01
CA ILE A 579 -37.12 17.26 13.02
C ILE A 579 -38.53 17.37 13.61
N ALA A 580 -39.56 17.27 12.78
CA ALA A 580 -40.94 17.46 13.21
C ALA A 580 -41.51 16.26 13.97
N ASN A 581 -41.07 15.03 13.68
CA ASN A 581 -41.75 13.82 14.12
C ASN A 581 -40.92 12.91 15.06
N TYR A 582 -39.60 13.11 15.15
CA TYR A 582 -38.74 12.21 15.94
C TYR A 582 -37.90 12.98 16.97
N PRO A 583 -38.47 13.31 18.14
CA PRO A 583 -37.82 14.15 19.15
C PRO A 583 -36.54 13.53 19.75
N GLN A 584 -36.31 12.23 19.58
CA GLN A 584 -35.07 11.57 20.00
C GLN A 584 -33.85 11.93 19.13
N PHE A 585 -34.05 12.49 17.93
CA PHE A 585 -32.93 12.89 17.06
C PHE A 585 -32.55 14.35 17.29
N SER A 586 -31.30 14.58 17.67
CA SER A 586 -30.68 15.91 17.71
C SER A 586 -30.01 16.23 16.37
N VAL A 587 -30.22 17.44 15.86
CA VAL A 587 -29.57 17.93 14.64
C VAL A 587 -28.15 18.36 14.98
N GLU A 588 -27.16 17.78 14.31
CA GLU A 588 -25.74 18.15 14.47
C GLU A 588 -25.24 19.06 13.34
N GLY A 589 -26.09 19.32 12.33
CA GLY A 589 -25.81 20.25 11.24
C GLY A 589 -25.38 19.56 9.95
N THR A 590 -24.69 20.30 9.10
CA THR A 590 -24.16 19.80 7.83
C THR A 590 -22.86 19.04 8.09
N ALA A 591 -22.84 17.75 7.74
CA ALA A 591 -21.67 16.91 7.91
C ALA A 591 -20.70 17.03 6.73
N TRP A 592 -21.22 17.10 5.51
CA TRP A 592 -20.47 17.32 4.28
C TRP A 592 -21.42 17.67 3.12
N TYR A 593 -20.86 17.89 1.93
CA TYR A 593 -21.61 18.12 0.70
C TYR A 593 -21.43 16.96 -0.30
N ALA A 594 -22.54 16.50 -0.87
CA ALA A 594 -22.59 15.35 -1.80
C ALA A 594 -23.53 15.65 -2.99
N ARG A 595 -23.60 14.77 -4.00
CA ARG A 595 -24.51 14.97 -5.15
C ARG A 595 -25.79 14.15 -5.00
N GLN A 596 -26.91 14.68 -5.48
CA GLN A 596 -28.16 13.93 -5.59
C GLN A 596 -28.21 13.03 -6.83
N ALA A 597 -27.38 13.32 -7.84
CA ALA A 597 -27.29 12.55 -9.07
C ALA A 597 -25.83 12.22 -9.40
N GLN A 598 -25.61 11.12 -10.12
CA GLN A 598 -24.28 10.69 -10.52
C GLN A 598 -23.64 11.68 -11.50
N GLY A 599 -22.37 12.01 -11.29
CA GLY A 599 -21.54 12.73 -12.25
C GLY A 599 -20.18 13.13 -11.65
N GLU A 600 -19.27 13.67 -12.47
CA GLU A 600 -17.93 14.11 -11.99
C GLU A 600 -17.16 13.01 -11.25
N GLY A 601 -17.26 11.78 -11.73
CA GLY A 601 -16.60 10.61 -11.12
C GLY A 601 -17.17 10.20 -9.76
N SER A 602 -18.35 10.69 -9.38
CA SER A 602 -19.00 10.28 -8.14
C SER A 602 -19.47 8.81 -8.18
N VAL A 603 -19.39 8.13 -7.06
CA VAL A 603 -19.86 6.77 -6.80
C VAL A 603 -21.11 6.79 -5.91
N PRO A 604 -22.02 5.80 -6.04
CA PRO A 604 -23.24 5.74 -5.22
C PRO A 604 -22.93 5.46 -3.74
N MET A 605 -23.69 6.11 -2.85
CA MET A 605 -23.81 5.75 -1.44
C MET A 605 -25.07 4.91 -1.25
N TYR A 606 -24.89 3.62 -1.02
CA TYR A 606 -25.98 2.67 -0.76
C TYR A 606 -26.49 2.86 0.67
N ARG A 607 -27.81 2.95 0.84
CA ARG A 607 -28.48 3.15 2.13
C ARG A 607 -29.34 1.92 2.49
N PHE A 608 -29.30 1.55 3.76
CA PHE A 608 -30.10 0.48 4.32
C PHE A 608 -30.76 0.91 5.62
N TYR A 609 -31.99 0.43 5.84
CA TYR A 609 -32.70 0.58 7.11
C TYR A 609 -32.72 -0.74 7.87
N ASN A 610 -32.18 -0.75 9.10
CA ASN A 610 -32.24 -1.91 9.98
C ASN A 610 -33.58 -1.92 10.72
N THR A 611 -34.44 -2.88 10.36
CA THR A 611 -35.80 -3.02 10.91
C THR A 611 -35.83 -3.43 12.38
N LEU A 612 -34.75 -3.97 12.93
CA LEU A 612 -34.65 -4.36 14.34
C LEU A 612 -34.20 -3.21 15.23
N THR A 613 -33.23 -2.41 14.77
CA THR A 613 -32.62 -1.35 15.60
C THR A 613 -33.13 0.05 15.27
N GLY A 614 -33.80 0.23 14.13
CA GLY A 614 -34.18 1.55 13.61
C GLY A 614 -33.00 2.39 13.12
N ALA A 615 -31.78 1.84 13.08
CA ALA A 615 -30.59 2.52 12.60
C ALA A 615 -30.43 2.38 11.08
N HIS A 616 -29.65 3.28 10.48
CA HIS A 616 -29.28 3.21 9.07
C HIS A 616 -27.83 2.75 8.89
N PHE A 617 -27.58 2.04 7.80
CA PHE A 617 -26.26 1.64 7.35
C PHE A 617 -25.97 2.22 5.97
N TYR A 618 -24.72 2.63 5.75
CA TYR A 618 -24.27 3.32 4.55
C TYR A 618 -22.96 2.71 4.04
N THR A 619 -22.87 2.45 2.74
CA THR A 619 -21.62 2.00 2.11
C THR A 619 -21.50 2.47 0.66
N THR A 620 -20.28 2.77 0.24
CA THR A 620 -19.92 2.98 -1.17
C THR A 620 -19.42 1.70 -1.85
N ASN A 621 -19.15 0.65 -1.07
CA ASN A 621 -18.58 -0.61 -1.57
C ASN A 621 -19.72 -1.53 -2.06
N PRO A 622 -19.78 -1.84 -3.38
CA PRO A 622 -20.82 -2.73 -3.92
C PRO A 622 -20.75 -4.16 -3.36
N SER A 623 -19.55 -4.67 -3.05
CA SER A 623 -19.39 -6.00 -2.45
C SER A 623 -19.91 -6.04 -1.01
N GLU A 624 -19.72 -4.97 -0.24
CA GLU A 624 -20.31 -4.86 1.11
C GLU A 624 -21.84 -4.75 1.03
N ARG A 625 -22.37 -3.96 0.08
CA ARG A 625 -23.81 -3.90 -0.22
C ARG A 625 -24.36 -5.29 -0.52
N ASP A 626 -23.75 -6.01 -1.45
CA ASP A 626 -24.22 -7.34 -1.88
C ASP A 626 -24.15 -8.36 -0.75
N PHE A 627 -23.09 -8.30 0.07
CA PHE A 627 -22.98 -9.11 1.28
C PHE A 627 -24.12 -8.83 2.26
N VAL A 628 -24.41 -7.55 2.55
CA VAL A 628 -25.49 -7.16 3.48
C VAL A 628 -26.85 -7.62 2.98
N VAL A 629 -27.14 -7.41 1.69
CA VAL A 629 -28.39 -7.87 1.04
C VAL A 629 -28.56 -9.39 1.15
N ALA A 630 -27.49 -10.15 0.90
CA ALA A 630 -27.55 -11.61 0.89
C ALA A 630 -27.60 -12.21 2.30
N THR A 631 -27.05 -11.52 3.31
CA THR A 631 -26.71 -12.12 4.60
C THR A 631 -27.61 -11.65 5.74
N TYR A 632 -28.06 -10.39 5.72
CA TYR A 632 -28.75 -9.80 6.87
C TYR A 632 -30.19 -9.39 6.51
N PRO A 633 -31.19 -10.27 6.72
CA PRO A 633 -32.58 -10.03 6.33
C PRO A 633 -33.23 -8.84 7.07
N GLN A 634 -32.67 -8.40 8.19
CA GLN A 634 -33.13 -7.22 8.92
C GLN A 634 -32.79 -5.89 8.24
N PHE A 635 -31.82 -5.86 7.32
CA PHE A 635 -31.45 -4.66 6.59
C PHE A 635 -32.24 -4.55 5.29
N ASN A 636 -33.23 -3.66 5.29
CA ASN A 636 -33.96 -3.30 4.08
C ASN A 636 -33.09 -2.39 3.22
N PHE A 637 -32.78 -2.82 1.99
CA PHE A 637 -32.06 -1.99 1.03
C PHE A 637 -32.97 -0.89 0.49
N GLU A 638 -32.60 0.37 0.73
CA GLU A 638 -33.38 1.55 0.34
C GLU A 638 -32.89 2.17 -0.99
N GLY A 639 -31.83 1.61 -1.58
CA GLY A 639 -31.25 2.10 -2.83
C GLY A 639 -30.09 3.07 -2.62
N VAL A 640 -29.90 3.99 -3.57
CA VAL A 640 -28.85 5.01 -3.52
C VAL A 640 -29.40 6.24 -2.80
N GLY A 641 -28.81 6.59 -1.65
CA GLY A 641 -29.20 7.78 -0.90
C GLY A 641 -28.67 9.08 -1.52
N TYR A 642 -27.43 9.06 -1.99
CA TYR A 642 -26.74 10.16 -2.68
C TYR A 642 -25.44 9.64 -3.31
N TYR A 643 -24.65 10.53 -3.93
CA TYR A 643 -23.38 10.19 -4.58
C TYR A 643 -22.22 10.98 -3.96
N VAL A 644 -21.12 10.26 -3.68
CA VAL A 644 -19.87 10.76 -3.07
C VAL A 644 -18.69 10.39 -3.97
N TRP A 645 -17.44 10.55 -3.53
CA TRP A 645 -16.28 10.23 -4.35
C TRP A 645 -15.39 9.16 -3.71
N GLY A 646 -14.82 8.28 -4.54
CA GLY A 646 -13.88 7.26 -4.09
C GLY A 646 -12.45 7.77 -3.92
N SER A 647 -12.16 8.97 -4.42
CA SER A 647 -10.86 9.63 -4.30
C SER A 647 -11.02 11.11 -3.99
N GLN A 648 -9.96 11.70 -3.44
CA GLN A 648 -9.85 13.14 -3.28
C GLN A 648 -9.95 13.88 -4.61
#